data_AF-A0A8H3H2Y5-F1
#
_entry.id   AF-A0A8H3H2Y5-F1
#
_cell.length_a   1.000
_cell.length_b   1.000
_cell.length_c   1.000
_cell.angle_alpha   90.00
_cell.angle_beta   90.00
_cell.angle_gamma   90.00
#
_symmetry.space_group_name_H-M   'P 1'
#
loop_
_entity.id
_entity.type
_entity.pdbx_description
1 polymer ?
#
loop_
_entity_poly.entity_id
_entity_poly.type
_entity_poly.pdbx_seq_one_letter_code
_entity_poly.pdbx_strand_id
1 'polypeptide(L)'
;MASDTLNAPTSTPALKDSQLSLDSANPNAFVRGYQRLFQALGFKKGYNFVLWFIFGGAMLGFVLARFMYLHVPTMLAGVAPGEAYWFRRGIYKAGMLIHLGSILPAGFLAVFQFVPIIRYKAILVHRISGYISIFLLFIGMASAFIITRRSFGGEMSSQTWTMTISALVLVMVTLGWVNIKRLQIDQHRKWMLRTWFYASSIITARIIMIISAKILSAIGQYYAVWNCDEVLYTLDNDSTRLTELFPACSAGLLESTHVTVPAVWTQAVNIGSTLRITFGPSLWIASLIHAIGVEIYIHLTPGETARLRKVSYQKQLERGMRYPGSMSTVGDKLGDNFGVAYSPDAALFAKRKSLKTFHLADIGEGITECEVLKWSVKPQSPIGSFDPLCEVQSDKASVEITSPFDGVVKELLVQEGHIAKVGEGLCVIEVEEDSDSAPSSDESTSTPTPTVTPSSTPKTTSATEGSFTPPSPTRRHHPLDPARPAESLSAGTGQRAEKQKDFEKGGSQSLATPSVRHYARTQGISDLDAVMPGSGRGGRIERADIDAYLKRSQKSETSAAPAKRDLGEDMVVEMGRTRWGMWKSMTKSLEIPLFGYSATLDLTALNEMLPALNAHIPQEYRPPPPTSEHAPSISPDSIFSGSSDAKQTLAVPSDPATHFKRMTMLPLLLKTLSLAMMEWPVMRTHINSTTEPSAKPTLTIRPSSDISIALSTPTGLYTPTLVGLNNYSPYAIAGSLARLAYLGRQTPSGLTLADMPKRGGTLTVSNVGAVGAGKWAVPRLVQGGGVAIVAVGRAEWVAKPSGEKRLEVGVSWSADHRVVEGAELAAFVESWRSWVENPARLVGVGQ
;
A
#
# COMPACT_ATOMS: atom_id res chain seq x y z
N MET A 1 73.76 -11.91 -21.05
CA MET A 1 73.71 -11.56 -19.62
C MET A 1 72.26 -11.20 -19.35
N ALA A 2 71.41 -12.06 -18.79
CA ALA A 2 71.45 -12.63 -17.43
C ALA A 2 71.32 -11.54 -16.35
N SER A 3 70.46 -11.62 -15.33
CA SER A 3 69.26 -12.45 -15.08
C SER A 3 68.48 -11.86 -13.87
N ASP A 4 67.30 -12.42 -13.57
CA ASP A 4 66.65 -12.46 -12.24
C ASP A 4 65.86 -11.26 -11.62
N THR A 5 64.54 -11.50 -11.55
CA THR A 5 63.58 -11.43 -10.42
C THR A 5 63.18 -10.14 -9.65
N LEU A 6 61.85 -9.92 -9.67
CA LEU A 6 60.91 -9.36 -8.66
C LEU A 6 61.27 -8.11 -7.83
N ASN A 7 60.44 -7.05 -7.97
CA ASN A 7 59.43 -6.67 -6.98
C ASN A 7 58.43 -5.59 -7.50
N ALA A 8 57.22 -5.57 -6.93
CA ALA A 8 56.16 -4.55 -7.13
C ALA A 8 56.22 -3.50 -5.97
N PRO A 9 55.36 -2.44 -5.85
CA PRO A 9 54.10 -2.18 -6.55
C PRO A 9 53.74 -0.69 -6.89
N THR A 10 52.46 -0.46 -7.25
CA THR A 10 51.68 0.80 -7.25
C THR A 10 51.94 1.91 -8.28
N SER A 11 51.02 2.07 -9.24
CA SER A 11 50.21 3.30 -9.42
C SER A 11 49.08 3.12 -10.46
N THR A 12 47.86 3.52 -10.13
CA THR A 12 46.69 3.52 -11.03
C THR A 12 46.67 4.73 -11.97
N PRO A 13 46.41 4.57 -13.28
CA PRO A 13 45.94 5.66 -14.14
C PRO A 13 44.40 5.65 -14.19
N ALA A 14 43.78 6.76 -13.79
CA ALA A 14 42.32 6.92 -13.87
C ALA A 14 41.88 7.17 -15.32
N LEU A 15 41.06 6.27 -15.88
CA LEU A 15 40.36 6.51 -17.14
C LEU A 15 39.11 7.35 -16.89
N LYS A 16 39.03 8.50 -17.58
CA LYS A 16 37.91 9.44 -17.50
C LYS A 16 36.68 8.86 -18.20
N ASP A 17 35.52 8.98 -17.55
CA ASP A 17 34.23 8.78 -18.21
C ASP A 17 34.06 9.77 -19.38
N SER A 18 33.87 9.23 -20.57
CA SER A 18 33.45 9.98 -21.75
C SER A 18 31.97 10.35 -21.63
N GLN A 19 31.66 11.43 -20.93
CA GLN A 19 30.33 12.04 -20.97
C GLN A 19 30.04 12.56 -22.38
N LEU A 20 28.88 12.18 -22.92
CA LEU A 20 28.41 12.64 -24.22
C LEU A 20 28.20 14.16 -24.20
N SER A 21 28.75 14.86 -25.19
CA SER A 21 28.85 16.31 -25.22
C SER A 21 27.50 17.03 -25.34
N LEU A 22 27.17 17.81 -24.30
CA LEU A 22 26.28 18.98 -24.40
C LEU A 22 27.05 20.27 -24.02
N ASP A 23 28.29 20.38 -24.51
CA ASP A 23 29.12 21.58 -24.38
C ASP A 23 29.03 22.44 -25.64
N SER A 24 28.12 23.43 -25.63
CA SER A 24 28.16 24.56 -26.55
C SER A 24 27.67 25.87 -25.92
N ALA A 25 27.98 26.09 -24.64
CA ALA A 25 27.97 27.42 -24.04
C ALA A 25 29.00 27.51 -22.91
N ASN A 26 30.08 28.26 -23.14
CA ASN A 26 31.01 28.65 -22.07
C ASN A 26 30.22 29.45 -21.02
N PRO A 27 29.99 28.95 -19.79
CA PRO A 27 29.03 29.56 -18.88
C PRO A 27 29.52 30.96 -18.51
N ASN A 28 28.71 31.97 -18.85
CA ASN A 28 28.98 33.39 -18.57
C ASN A 28 29.45 33.59 -17.13
N ALA A 29 30.28 34.61 -16.89
CA ALA A 29 30.84 34.88 -15.55
C ALA A 29 29.76 34.93 -14.45
N PHE A 30 28.57 35.43 -14.78
CA PHE A 30 27.36 35.38 -13.96
C PHE A 30 26.95 33.95 -13.56
N VAL A 31 26.87 33.00 -14.50
CA VAL A 31 26.51 31.59 -14.24
C VAL A 31 27.56 30.91 -13.36
N ARG A 32 28.85 31.18 -13.57
CA ARG A 32 29.93 30.69 -12.69
C ARG A 32 29.86 31.28 -11.29
N GLY A 33 29.57 32.57 -11.16
CA GLY A 33 29.35 33.23 -9.86
C GLY A 33 28.14 32.68 -9.12
N TYR A 34 27.03 32.49 -9.84
CA TYR A 34 25.80 31.88 -9.34
C TYR A 34 26.02 30.44 -8.85
N GLN A 35 26.73 29.62 -9.64
CA GLN A 35 27.11 28.26 -9.24
C GLN A 35 27.95 28.24 -7.97
N ARG A 36 29.00 29.09 -7.87
CA ARG A 36 29.81 29.23 -6.65
C ARG A 36 28.95 29.64 -5.45
N LEU A 37 28.03 30.59 -5.61
CA LEU A 37 27.18 31.09 -4.54
C LEU A 37 26.24 30.01 -3.98
N PHE A 38 25.48 29.31 -4.83
CA PHE A 38 24.54 28.30 -4.33
C PHE A 38 25.25 27.05 -3.76
N GLN A 39 26.40 26.69 -4.32
CA GLN A 39 27.24 25.60 -3.79
C GLN A 39 27.86 25.96 -2.43
N ALA A 40 28.32 27.20 -2.24
CA ALA A 40 28.83 27.69 -0.95
C ALA A 40 27.76 27.65 0.16
N LEU A 41 26.49 27.88 -0.18
CA LEU A 41 25.35 27.74 0.74
C LEU A 41 24.88 26.27 0.94
N GLY A 42 25.50 25.32 0.23
CA GLY A 42 25.25 23.88 0.36
C GLY A 42 24.10 23.33 -0.48
N PHE A 43 23.58 24.08 -1.46
CA PHE A 43 22.54 23.59 -2.37
C PHE A 43 23.16 22.70 -3.46
N LYS A 44 22.62 21.49 -3.67
CA LYS A 44 23.09 20.56 -4.71
C LYS A 44 22.54 20.84 -6.12
N LYS A 45 21.43 21.58 -6.22
CA LYS A 45 20.75 21.89 -7.49
C LYS A 45 20.30 23.35 -7.48
N GLY A 46 20.50 24.07 -8.60
CA GLY A 46 20.23 25.50 -8.70
C GLY A 46 18.78 25.90 -8.40
N TYR A 47 17.79 25.13 -8.86
CA TYR A 47 16.37 25.47 -8.64
C TYR A 47 15.97 25.47 -7.14
N ASN A 48 16.60 24.63 -6.30
CA ASN A 48 16.35 24.65 -4.85
C ASN A 48 16.84 25.95 -4.21
N PHE A 49 17.92 26.53 -4.74
CA PHE A 49 18.40 27.84 -4.31
C PHE A 49 17.48 28.96 -4.80
N VAL A 50 16.97 28.92 -6.04
CA VAL A 50 15.96 29.89 -6.53
C VAL A 50 14.72 29.88 -5.64
N LEU A 51 14.18 28.69 -5.31
CA LEU A 51 13.00 28.56 -4.44
C LEU A 51 13.28 29.12 -3.04
N TRP A 52 14.43 28.78 -2.43
CA TRP A 52 14.80 29.36 -1.13
C TRP A 52 15.03 30.88 -1.20
N PHE A 53 15.60 31.39 -2.29
CA PHE A 53 15.82 32.82 -2.49
C PHE A 53 14.50 33.59 -2.65
N ILE A 54 13.53 33.05 -3.39
CA ILE A 54 12.20 33.66 -3.53
C ILE A 54 11.47 33.69 -2.17
N PHE A 55 11.26 32.53 -1.54
CA PHE A 55 10.45 32.46 -0.32
C PHE A 55 11.19 32.97 0.93
N GLY A 56 12.44 32.53 1.12
CA GLY A 56 13.29 32.96 2.23
C GLY A 56 13.77 34.41 2.08
N GLY A 57 14.05 34.86 0.86
CA GLY A 57 14.39 36.26 0.59
C GLY A 57 13.21 37.21 0.76
N ALA A 58 11.99 36.81 0.36
CA ALA A 58 10.78 37.59 0.65
C ALA A 58 10.54 37.74 2.16
N MET A 59 10.69 36.65 2.94
CA MET A 59 10.62 36.71 4.41
C MET A 59 11.72 37.59 5.00
N LEU A 60 12.97 37.43 4.58
CA LEU A 60 14.10 38.22 5.07
C LEU A 60 13.92 39.71 4.77
N GLY A 61 13.53 40.05 3.54
CA GLY A 61 13.26 41.43 3.13
C GLY A 61 12.09 42.05 3.89
N PHE A 62 11.00 41.30 4.10
CA PHE A 62 9.87 41.73 4.92
C PHE A 62 10.30 42.02 6.37
N VAL A 63 11.06 41.11 6.99
CA VAL A 63 11.50 41.26 8.39
C VAL A 63 12.46 42.45 8.53
N LEU A 64 13.45 42.59 7.64
CA LEU A 64 14.39 43.72 7.64
C LEU A 64 13.67 45.06 7.46
N ALA A 65 12.69 45.14 6.55
CA ALA A 65 11.87 46.34 6.34
C ALA A 65 10.96 46.70 7.52
N ARG A 66 10.79 45.83 8.51
CA ARG A 66 9.89 46.04 9.67
C ARG A 66 10.60 46.19 11.00
N PHE A 67 11.91 45.91 11.09
CA PHE A 67 12.70 46.15 12.31
C PHE A 67 12.65 47.62 12.79
N MET A 68 12.50 48.58 11.88
CA MET A 68 12.32 50.00 12.22
C MET A 68 11.11 50.28 13.13
N TYR A 69 10.09 49.42 13.12
CA TYR A 69 8.89 49.54 13.96
C TYR A 69 9.06 49.02 15.39
N LEU A 70 10.27 48.59 15.79
CA LEU A 70 10.60 48.48 17.22
C LEU A 70 10.72 49.86 17.88
N HIS A 71 10.98 50.92 17.10
CA HIS A 71 10.97 52.29 17.56
C HIS A 71 9.53 52.83 17.55
N VAL A 72 8.99 53.13 18.75
CA VAL A 72 7.55 53.48 18.94
C VAL A 72 7.06 54.64 18.05
N PRO A 73 7.76 55.79 17.92
CA PRO A 73 7.32 56.87 17.04
C PRO A 73 7.21 56.44 15.57
N THR A 74 8.21 55.68 15.08
CA THR A 74 8.25 55.17 13.70
C THR A 74 7.16 54.14 13.44
N MET A 75 6.82 53.34 14.45
CA MET A 75 5.68 52.42 14.41
C MET A 75 4.35 53.15 14.35
N LEU A 76 4.11 54.14 15.23
CA LEU A 76 2.86 54.91 15.25
C LEU A 76 2.64 55.74 13.98
N ALA A 77 3.71 56.17 13.30
CA ALA A 77 3.65 56.80 11.98
C ALA A 77 3.46 55.81 10.81
N GLY A 78 3.65 54.50 11.03
CA GLY A 78 3.64 53.46 10.00
C GLY A 78 2.46 52.46 10.06
N VAL A 79 1.60 52.57 11.07
CA VAL A 79 0.32 51.83 11.16
C VAL A 79 -0.75 52.42 10.24
N ALA A 80 -1.86 51.72 10.00
CA ALA A 80 -2.93 52.26 9.18
C ALA A 80 -3.63 53.46 9.87
N PRO A 81 -4.26 54.38 9.11
CA PRO A 81 -5.05 55.46 9.69
C PRO A 81 -6.05 54.93 10.72
N GLY A 82 -6.19 55.62 11.86
CA GLY A 82 -6.98 55.19 13.02
C GLY A 82 -6.25 54.29 14.00
N GLU A 83 -5.39 53.36 13.56
CA GLU A 83 -4.78 52.35 14.46
C GLU A 83 -3.91 52.94 15.57
N ALA A 84 -3.23 54.06 15.29
CA ALA A 84 -2.37 54.74 16.27
C ALA A 84 -3.14 55.24 17.51
N TYR A 85 -4.46 55.45 17.40
CA TYR A 85 -5.34 55.77 18.54
C TYR A 85 -5.27 54.68 19.63
N TRP A 86 -5.31 53.41 19.21
CA TRP A 86 -5.29 52.26 20.11
C TRP A 86 -3.86 51.88 20.51
N PHE A 87 -2.93 51.80 19.56
CA PHE A 87 -1.56 51.30 19.82
C PHE A 87 -0.65 52.28 20.58
N ARG A 88 -1.12 53.51 20.86
CA ARG A 88 -0.47 54.41 21.83
C ARG A 88 -0.85 54.13 23.29
N ARG A 89 -1.92 53.38 23.58
CA ARG A 89 -2.50 53.19 24.92
C ARG A 89 -2.22 51.79 25.53
N GLY A 90 -1.88 51.77 26.81
CA GLY A 90 -1.94 50.60 27.71
C GLY A 90 -1.49 49.25 27.14
N ILE A 91 -2.35 48.25 27.27
CA ILE A 91 -2.09 46.84 26.91
C ILE A 91 -1.85 46.63 25.40
N TYR A 92 -2.45 47.46 24.54
CA TYR A 92 -2.30 47.33 23.08
C TYR A 92 -0.92 47.80 22.61
N LYS A 93 -0.39 48.89 23.20
CA LYS A 93 0.99 49.32 22.98
C LYS A 93 1.99 48.24 23.35
N ALA A 94 1.84 47.67 24.55
CA ALA A 94 2.69 46.59 25.04
C ALA A 94 2.57 45.33 24.17
N GLY A 95 1.35 44.91 23.85
CA GLY A 95 1.08 43.76 22.98
C GLY A 95 1.70 43.91 21.60
N MET A 96 1.61 45.08 20.97
CA MET A 96 2.21 45.33 19.65
C MET A 96 3.75 45.29 19.72
N LEU A 97 4.37 45.90 20.73
CA LEU A 97 5.83 45.86 20.90
C LEU A 97 6.34 44.44 21.19
N ILE A 98 5.63 43.67 22.02
CA ILE A 98 5.96 42.26 22.29
C ILE A 98 5.80 41.43 21.01
N HIS A 99 4.74 41.67 20.22
CA HIS A 99 4.52 40.97 18.96
C HIS A 99 5.65 41.24 17.96
N LEU A 100 5.98 42.51 17.68
CA LEU A 100 7.07 42.86 16.75
C LEU A 100 8.44 42.39 17.28
N GLY A 101 8.72 42.62 18.57
CA GLY A 101 9.97 42.25 19.23
C GLY A 101 10.24 40.75 19.29
N SER A 102 9.21 39.92 19.08
CA SER A 102 9.34 38.46 19.04
C SER A 102 9.21 37.89 17.62
N ILE A 103 8.21 38.30 16.83
CA ILE A 103 7.98 37.73 15.50
C ILE A 103 9.05 38.13 14.48
N LEU A 104 9.60 39.35 14.57
CA LEU A 104 10.63 39.81 13.63
C LEU A 104 11.95 39.04 13.82
N PRO A 105 12.54 38.92 15.03
CA PRO A 105 13.72 38.07 15.20
C PRO A 105 13.43 36.58 14.94
N ALA A 106 12.24 36.08 15.28
CA ALA A 106 11.87 34.70 14.99
C ALA A 106 11.89 34.40 13.47
N GLY A 107 11.28 35.27 12.66
CA GLY A 107 11.26 35.19 11.20
C GLY A 107 12.65 35.40 10.56
N PHE A 108 13.46 36.31 11.09
CA PHE A 108 14.87 36.46 10.67
C PHE A 108 15.64 35.15 10.85
N LEU A 109 15.60 34.58 12.06
CA LEU A 109 16.28 33.32 12.36
C LEU A 109 15.76 32.15 11.50
N ALA A 110 14.45 32.09 11.24
CA ALA A 110 13.83 31.03 10.46
C ALA A 110 14.41 30.89 9.04
N VAL A 111 14.74 32.00 8.36
CA VAL A 111 15.34 31.95 7.01
C VAL A 111 16.66 31.17 7.00
N PHE A 112 17.49 31.36 8.04
CA PHE A 112 18.75 30.64 8.22
C PHE A 112 18.56 29.17 8.63
N GLN A 113 17.48 28.83 9.34
CA GLN A 113 17.16 27.45 9.71
C GLN A 113 17.02 26.51 8.50
N PHE A 114 16.58 27.04 7.34
CA PHE A 114 16.42 26.26 6.12
C PHE A 114 17.68 26.18 5.24
N VAL A 115 18.74 26.95 5.53
CA VAL A 115 19.99 26.93 4.73
C VAL A 115 20.70 25.57 4.91
N PRO A 116 21.05 24.85 3.82
CA PRO A 116 21.65 23.52 3.92
C PRO A 116 22.98 23.49 4.69
N ILE A 117 23.91 24.42 4.45
CA ILE A 117 25.24 24.39 5.10
C ILE A 117 25.15 24.50 6.63
N ILE A 118 24.20 25.29 7.15
CA ILE A 118 23.97 25.45 8.60
C ILE A 118 23.48 24.12 9.19
N ARG A 119 22.55 23.44 8.51
CA ARG A 119 21.99 22.15 8.93
C ARG A 119 22.99 20.98 8.89
N TYR A 120 24.06 21.07 8.10
CA TYR A 120 25.07 20.01 8.00
C TYR A 120 26.35 20.29 8.81
N LYS A 121 26.85 21.53 8.80
CA LYS A 121 28.12 21.90 9.46
C LYS A 121 27.94 22.59 10.81
N ALA A 122 26.82 23.27 11.06
CA ALA A 122 26.60 24.11 12.24
C ALA A 122 25.37 23.65 13.06
N ILE A 123 25.28 22.35 13.35
CA ILE A 123 24.11 21.73 13.99
C ILE A 123 23.80 22.35 15.38
N LEU A 124 24.83 22.76 16.13
CA LEU A 124 24.64 23.45 17.41
C LEU A 124 23.95 24.81 17.23
N VAL A 125 24.38 25.60 16.24
CA VAL A 125 23.79 26.91 15.89
C VAL A 125 22.35 26.71 15.42
N HIS A 126 22.11 25.73 14.54
CA HIS A 126 20.77 25.34 14.10
C HIS A 126 19.85 25.05 15.30
N ARG A 127 20.28 24.20 16.24
CA ARG A 127 19.53 23.83 17.43
C ARG A 127 19.22 25.03 18.35
N ILE A 128 20.23 25.84 18.69
CA ILE A 128 20.06 27.00 19.59
C ILE A 128 19.12 28.02 18.96
N SER A 129 19.39 28.42 17.71
CA SER A 129 18.55 29.38 16.98
C SER A 129 17.14 28.85 16.73
N GLY A 130 16.96 27.54 16.56
CA GLY A 130 15.64 26.90 16.43
C GLY A 130 14.82 26.99 17.71
N TYR A 131 15.44 26.74 18.88
CA TYR A 131 14.74 26.90 20.17
C TYR A 131 14.37 28.36 20.44
N ILE A 132 15.28 29.32 20.17
CA ILE A 132 15.00 30.75 20.30
C ILE A 132 13.84 31.15 19.37
N SER A 133 13.88 30.72 18.10
CA SER A 133 12.84 31.04 17.11
C SER A 133 11.46 30.49 17.51
N ILE A 134 11.37 29.25 18.03
CA ILE A 134 10.12 28.66 18.53
C ILE A 134 9.60 29.40 19.78
N PHE A 135 10.48 29.73 20.73
CA PHE A 135 10.11 30.47 21.95
C PHE A 135 9.54 31.86 21.62
N LEU A 136 10.23 32.59 20.74
CA LEU A 136 9.77 33.90 20.27
C LEU A 136 8.47 33.79 19.47
N LEU A 137 8.30 32.77 18.62
CA LEU A 137 7.05 32.53 17.89
C LEU A 137 5.86 32.36 18.86
N PHE A 138 6.03 31.61 19.96
CA PHE A 138 4.98 31.44 20.97
C PHE A 138 4.58 32.76 21.67
N ILE A 139 5.57 33.59 22.04
CA ILE A 139 5.33 34.92 22.61
C ILE A 139 4.64 35.85 21.58
N GLY A 140 5.06 35.78 20.31
CA GLY A 140 4.46 36.51 19.20
C GLY A 140 3.00 36.12 18.96
N MET A 141 2.67 34.84 19.08
CA MET A 141 1.29 34.34 19.00
C MET A 141 0.46 34.81 20.19
N ALA A 142 0.95 34.67 21.43
CA ALA A 142 0.23 35.12 22.63
C ALA A 142 -0.11 36.62 22.58
N SER A 143 0.85 37.45 22.12
CA SER A 143 0.63 38.88 21.91
C SER A 143 -0.27 39.21 20.71
N ALA A 144 -0.31 38.36 19.67
CA ALA A 144 -1.24 38.52 18.54
C ALA A 144 -2.71 38.52 18.99
N PHE A 145 -3.10 37.67 19.97
CA PHE A 145 -4.45 37.65 20.53
C PHE A 145 -4.85 38.95 21.24
N ILE A 146 -3.88 39.70 21.76
CA ILE A 146 -4.12 41.01 22.41
C ILE A 146 -4.39 42.07 21.32
N ILE A 147 -3.53 42.14 20.30
CA ILE A 147 -3.63 43.18 19.26
C ILE A 147 -4.73 42.93 18.23
N THR A 148 -5.11 41.68 17.95
CA THR A 148 -6.12 41.35 16.91
C THR A 148 -7.51 41.90 17.19
N ARG A 149 -7.81 42.25 18.46
CA ARG A 149 -9.06 42.93 18.84
C ARG A 149 -9.15 44.40 18.39
N ARG A 150 -8.05 44.99 17.91
CA ARG A 150 -7.98 46.39 17.43
C ARG A 150 -7.24 46.56 16.09
N SER A 151 -6.36 45.61 15.72
CA SER A 151 -5.66 45.60 14.43
C SER A 151 -6.67 45.67 13.30
N PHE A 152 -6.55 46.67 12.43
CA PHE A 152 -7.50 46.97 11.35
C PHE A 152 -8.96 46.94 11.81
N GLY A 153 -9.27 47.49 12.98
CA GLY A 153 -10.62 47.52 13.56
C GLY A 153 -11.05 46.26 14.32
N GLY A 154 -10.30 45.17 14.23
CA GLY A 154 -10.57 43.94 14.99
C GLY A 154 -11.86 43.23 14.59
N GLU A 155 -12.22 43.24 13.30
CA GLU A 155 -13.35 42.48 12.79
C GLU A 155 -13.30 40.99 13.17
N MET A 156 -14.47 40.35 13.27
CA MET A 156 -14.58 38.91 13.53
C MET A 156 -13.85 38.07 12.46
N SER A 157 -13.78 38.54 11.23
CA SER A 157 -12.98 37.96 10.13
C SER A 157 -11.49 37.81 10.49
N SER A 158 -10.92 38.84 11.12
CA SER A 158 -9.50 38.92 11.51
C SER A 158 -9.22 38.22 12.84
N GLN A 159 -10.16 38.31 13.80
CA GLN A 159 -10.07 37.60 15.08
C GLN A 159 -10.13 36.08 14.86
N THR A 160 -11.13 35.58 14.12
CA THR A 160 -11.25 34.14 13.80
C THR A 160 -10.02 33.62 13.06
N TRP A 161 -9.51 34.36 12.06
CA TRP A 161 -8.24 34.02 11.40
C TRP A 161 -7.09 33.89 12.40
N THR A 162 -6.96 34.86 13.33
CA THR A 162 -5.88 34.86 14.33
C THR A 162 -5.97 33.65 15.26
N MET A 163 -7.19 33.25 15.66
CA MET A 163 -7.43 32.05 16.46
C MET A 163 -7.07 30.78 15.67
N THR A 164 -7.55 30.65 14.43
CA THR A 164 -7.31 29.48 13.57
C THR A 164 -5.83 29.32 13.22
N ILE A 165 -5.16 30.39 12.77
CA ILE A 165 -3.74 30.32 12.39
C ILE A 165 -2.86 30.02 13.61
N SER A 166 -3.20 30.55 14.78
CA SER A 166 -2.46 30.26 16.01
C SER A 166 -2.63 28.81 16.45
N ALA A 167 -3.85 28.26 16.39
CA ALA A 167 -4.11 26.86 16.68
C ALA A 167 -3.35 25.92 15.71
N LEU A 168 -3.41 26.22 14.40
CA LEU A 168 -2.68 25.47 13.39
C LEU A 168 -1.17 25.51 13.64
N VAL A 169 -0.58 26.71 13.79
CA VAL A 169 0.85 26.88 14.04
C VAL A 169 1.28 26.16 15.32
N LEU A 170 0.51 26.24 16.40
CA LEU A 170 0.80 25.52 17.65
C LEU A 170 0.85 24.00 17.44
N VAL A 171 -0.13 23.43 16.71
CA VAL A 171 -0.15 22.00 16.37
C VAL A 171 1.05 21.62 15.48
N MET A 172 1.34 22.40 14.42
CA MET A 172 2.47 22.13 13.53
C MET A 172 3.81 22.17 14.31
N VAL A 173 4.01 23.18 15.18
CA VAL A 173 5.22 23.31 16.00
C VAL A 173 5.33 22.16 16.99
N THR A 174 4.24 21.79 17.67
CA THR A 174 4.21 20.68 18.63
C THR A 174 4.54 19.35 17.95
N LEU A 175 3.93 19.06 16.79
CA LEU A 175 4.25 17.87 16.01
C LEU A 175 5.71 17.88 15.53
N GLY A 176 6.22 19.01 15.04
CA GLY A 176 7.62 19.15 14.66
C GLY A 176 8.60 18.93 15.82
N TRP A 177 8.26 19.38 17.03
CA TRP A 177 9.03 19.19 18.25
C TRP A 177 9.01 17.73 18.74
N VAL A 178 7.85 17.07 18.72
CA VAL A 178 7.71 15.64 19.04
C VAL A 178 8.52 14.79 18.07
N ASN A 179 8.44 15.07 16.76
CA ASN A 179 9.17 14.33 15.73
C ASN A 179 10.70 14.45 15.91
N ILE A 180 11.24 15.65 16.18
CA ILE A 180 12.70 15.78 16.41
C ILE A 180 13.16 15.12 17.71
N LYS A 181 12.34 15.12 18.78
CA LYS A 181 12.64 14.36 20.01
C LYS A 181 12.65 12.84 19.78
N ARG A 182 11.87 12.35 18.80
CA ARG A 182 11.85 10.97 18.28
C ARG A 182 12.85 10.71 17.15
N LEU A 183 13.71 11.68 16.83
CA LEU A 183 14.73 11.62 15.76
C LEU A 183 14.18 11.46 14.33
N GLN A 184 12.90 11.81 14.11
CA GLN A 184 12.26 11.82 12.79
C GLN A 184 12.51 13.16 12.09
N ILE A 185 13.67 13.29 11.45
CA ILE A 185 14.17 14.54 10.86
C ILE A 185 13.40 14.89 9.57
N ASP A 186 12.95 13.89 8.80
CA ASP A 186 12.09 14.10 7.62
C ASP A 186 10.75 14.73 8.01
N GLN A 187 10.08 14.19 9.03
CA GLN A 187 8.83 14.72 9.56
C GLN A 187 9.02 16.06 10.25
N HIS A 188 10.07 16.23 11.06
CA HIS A 188 10.42 17.53 11.62
C HIS A 188 10.54 18.61 10.54
N ARG A 189 11.21 18.32 9.41
CA ARG A 189 11.27 19.23 8.25
C ARG A 189 9.87 19.53 7.70
N LYS A 190 9.04 18.52 7.43
CA LYS A 190 7.68 18.71 6.88
C LYS A 190 6.86 19.66 7.77
N TRP A 191 6.85 19.43 9.09
CA TRP A 191 6.09 20.24 10.04
C TRP A 191 6.64 21.67 10.20
N MET A 192 7.96 21.85 10.26
CA MET A 192 8.56 23.19 10.32
C MET A 192 8.33 24.01 9.04
N LEU A 193 8.33 23.37 7.86
CA LEU A 193 7.95 24.06 6.62
C LEU A 193 6.51 24.58 6.68
N ARG A 194 5.56 23.76 7.13
CA ARG A 194 4.16 24.18 7.33
C ARG A 194 4.04 25.36 8.28
N THR A 195 4.70 25.31 9.44
CA THR A 195 4.76 26.44 10.39
C THR A 195 5.17 27.74 9.72
N TRP A 196 6.28 27.75 8.98
CA TRP A 196 6.84 28.99 8.43
C TRP A 196 6.14 29.48 7.16
N PHE A 197 5.55 28.59 6.36
CA PHE A 197 4.63 28.99 5.28
C PHE A 197 3.33 29.59 5.82
N TYR A 198 2.75 29.03 6.89
CA TYR A 198 1.58 29.64 7.53
C TYR A 198 1.92 31.00 8.14
N ALA A 199 3.09 31.17 8.74
CA ALA A 199 3.58 32.47 9.21
C ALA A 199 3.85 33.48 8.07
N SER A 200 4.31 33.02 6.90
CA SER A 200 4.57 33.91 5.74
C SER A 200 3.31 34.42 5.04
N SER A 201 2.13 33.86 5.35
CA SER A 201 0.85 34.31 4.79
C SER A 201 0.61 35.82 4.94
N ILE A 202 1.11 36.45 6.01
CA ILE A 202 1.01 37.89 6.24
C ILE A 202 1.66 38.75 5.14
N ILE A 203 2.67 38.23 4.44
CA ILE A 203 3.36 38.94 3.35
C ILE A 203 2.44 39.02 2.13
N THR A 204 1.90 37.87 1.71
CA THR A 204 0.95 37.80 0.59
C THR A 204 -0.39 38.45 0.93
N ALA A 205 -0.84 38.38 2.17
CA ALA A 205 -2.04 39.08 2.63
C ALA A 205 -1.96 40.60 2.39
N ARG A 206 -0.79 41.23 2.55
CA ARG A 206 -0.62 42.66 2.22
C ARG A 206 -0.74 42.95 0.72
N ILE A 207 -0.26 42.04 -0.15
CA ILE A 207 -0.40 42.18 -1.60
C ILE A 207 -1.87 42.07 -2.00
N ILE A 208 -2.57 41.04 -1.49
CA ILE A 208 -4.00 40.82 -1.72
C ILE A 208 -4.81 42.02 -1.20
N MET A 209 -4.54 42.50 0.02
CA MET A 209 -5.23 43.64 0.63
C MET A 209 -5.13 44.91 -0.21
N ILE A 210 -3.97 45.21 -0.81
CA ILE A 210 -3.82 46.39 -1.70
C ILE A 210 -4.64 46.22 -2.99
N ILE A 211 -4.73 45.01 -3.54
CA ILE A 211 -5.54 44.71 -4.72
C ILE A 211 -7.03 44.82 -4.37
N SER A 212 -7.47 44.17 -3.29
CA SER A 212 -8.84 44.22 -2.77
C SER A 212 -9.27 45.64 -2.43
N ALA A 213 -8.38 46.48 -1.88
CA ALA A 213 -8.67 47.87 -1.57
C ALA A 213 -8.97 48.72 -2.81
N LYS A 214 -8.25 48.50 -3.92
CA LYS A 214 -8.55 49.14 -5.21
C LYS A 214 -9.90 48.67 -5.78
N ILE A 215 -10.20 47.38 -5.69
CA ILE A 215 -11.48 46.82 -6.14
C ILE A 215 -12.64 47.39 -5.33
N LEU A 216 -12.54 47.42 -3.99
CA LEU A 216 -13.59 47.98 -3.12
C LEU A 216 -13.84 49.47 -3.40
N SER A 217 -12.77 50.23 -3.61
CA SER A 217 -12.86 51.66 -3.93
C SER A 217 -13.52 51.93 -5.29
N ALA A 218 -13.38 51.01 -6.26
CA ALA A 218 -14.06 51.09 -7.55
C ALA A 218 -15.56 50.73 -7.46
N ILE A 219 -15.95 49.91 -6.48
CA ILE A 219 -17.37 49.57 -6.23
C ILE A 219 -18.07 50.68 -5.44
N GLY A 220 -17.40 51.27 -4.45
CA GLY A 220 -17.87 52.45 -3.71
C GLY A 220 -19.07 52.25 -2.76
N GLN A 221 -19.59 51.03 -2.62
CA GLN A 221 -20.80 50.71 -1.81
C GLN A 221 -20.50 50.15 -0.40
N TYR A 222 -19.23 50.10 0.01
CA TYR A 222 -18.82 49.49 1.29
C TYR A 222 -18.54 50.53 2.37
N TYR A 223 -18.91 50.22 3.61
CA TYR A 223 -18.78 51.08 4.78
C TYR A 223 -18.30 50.27 5.99
N ALA A 224 -17.46 50.86 6.84
CA ALA A 224 -17.07 50.28 8.13
C ALA A 224 -17.55 51.15 9.28
N VAL A 225 -17.75 50.55 10.45
CA VAL A 225 -18.13 51.28 11.68
C VAL A 225 -16.89 51.74 12.44
N TRP A 226 -16.92 52.99 12.93
CA TRP A 226 -15.84 53.67 13.65
C TRP A 226 -16.40 54.41 14.88
N ASN A 227 -15.58 54.63 15.90
CA ASN A 227 -15.95 55.49 17.03
C ASN A 227 -15.65 56.96 16.69
N CYS A 228 -16.49 57.90 17.12
CA CYS A 228 -16.28 59.32 16.82
C CYS A 228 -14.93 59.86 17.33
N ASP A 229 -14.45 59.43 18.50
CA ASP A 229 -13.11 59.77 19.03
C ASP A 229 -11.96 59.16 18.19
N GLU A 230 -12.16 57.98 17.59
CA GLU A 230 -11.19 57.36 16.66
C GLU A 230 -11.11 58.16 15.34
N VAL A 231 -12.25 58.66 14.84
CA VAL A 231 -12.33 59.52 13.66
C VAL A 231 -11.71 60.89 13.94
N LEU A 232 -12.03 61.51 15.08
CA LEU A 232 -11.47 62.80 15.51
C LEU A 232 -9.94 62.74 15.55
N TYR A 233 -9.38 61.71 16.18
CA TYR A 233 -7.93 61.50 16.21
C TYR A 233 -7.31 61.29 14.82
N THR A 234 -8.03 60.65 13.90
CA THR A 234 -7.59 60.44 12.51
C THR A 234 -7.70 61.70 11.64
N LEU A 235 -8.44 62.72 12.11
CA LEU A 235 -8.54 64.06 11.54
C LEU A 235 -7.66 65.07 12.32
N ASP A 236 -6.55 64.61 12.91
CA ASP A 236 -5.60 65.42 13.70
C ASP A 236 -6.22 66.22 14.87
N ASN A 237 -7.37 65.75 15.37
CA ASN A 237 -8.23 66.37 16.39
C ASN A 237 -8.99 67.63 15.93
N ASP A 238 -9.23 67.79 14.63
CA ASP A 238 -10.10 68.85 14.08
C ASP A 238 -11.60 68.53 14.31
N SER A 239 -12.17 69.17 15.33
CA SER A 239 -13.59 69.06 15.67
C SER A 239 -14.54 69.70 14.67
N THR A 240 -14.07 70.69 13.88
CA THR A 240 -14.91 71.35 12.87
C THR A 240 -15.16 70.40 11.70
N ARG A 241 -14.07 69.87 11.15
CA ARG A 241 -14.09 68.87 10.07
C ARG A 241 -14.76 67.55 10.46
N LEU A 242 -14.65 67.14 11.73
CA LEU A 242 -15.43 66.01 12.25
C LEU A 242 -16.94 66.26 12.11
N THR A 243 -17.41 67.44 12.50
CA THR A 243 -18.85 67.77 12.51
C THR A 243 -19.41 67.96 11.11
N GLU A 244 -18.61 68.50 10.18
CA GLU A 244 -18.97 68.63 8.76
C GLU A 244 -19.10 67.28 8.05
N LEU A 245 -18.13 66.36 8.26
CA LEU A 245 -18.12 65.06 7.59
C LEU A 245 -19.03 64.03 8.28
N PHE A 246 -19.20 64.14 9.60
CA PHE A 246 -19.92 63.17 10.42
C PHE A 246 -20.82 63.87 11.47
N PRO A 247 -21.96 64.46 11.06
CA PRO A 247 -22.83 65.24 11.96
C PRO A 247 -23.30 64.50 13.21
N ALA A 248 -23.40 63.16 13.14
CA ALA A 248 -23.73 62.29 14.27
C ALA A 248 -22.74 62.39 15.45
N CYS A 249 -21.51 62.83 15.22
CA CYS A 249 -20.47 62.97 16.25
C CYS A 249 -20.56 64.27 17.07
N SER A 250 -21.53 65.16 16.79
CA SER A 250 -21.69 66.45 17.49
C SER A 250 -22.15 66.33 18.96
N ALA A 251 -22.75 65.20 19.36
CA ALA A 251 -23.49 65.06 20.61
C ALA A 251 -22.65 64.55 21.82
N GLY A 252 -21.55 65.22 22.14
CA GLY A 252 -20.87 65.21 23.47
C GLY A 252 -20.24 63.91 24.00
N LEU A 253 -20.65 62.72 23.54
CA LEU A 253 -20.23 61.39 24.02
C LEU A 253 -19.40 60.65 22.96
N LEU A 254 -18.34 61.32 22.47
CA LEU A 254 -17.49 60.87 21.35
C LEU A 254 -16.92 59.44 21.47
N GLU A 255 -16.73 58.93 22.70
CA GLU A 255 -16.17 57.61 22.95
C GLU A 255 -17.19 56.46 22.72
N SER A 256 -18.49 56.73 22.94
CA SER A 256 -19.58 55.74 22.78
C SER A 256 -20.42 55.93 21.51
N THR A 257 -20.35 57.09 20.85
CA THR A 257 -20.99 57.31 19.55
C THR A 257 -20.22 56.61 18.43
N HIS A 258 -20.92 55.83 17.61
CA HIS A 258 -20.38 55.12 16.46
C HIS A 258 -20.93 55.70 15.16
N VAL A 259 -20.11 55.76 14.10
CA VAL A 259 -20.47 56.29 12.79
C VAL A 259 -19.97 55.37 11.67
N THR A 260 -20.65 55.38 10.53
CA THR A 260 -20.24 54.66 9.32
C THR A 260 -19.33 55.50 8.44
N VAL A 261 -18.18 54.93 8.05
CA VAL A 261 -17.17 55.58 7.19
C VAL A 261 -17.10 54.85 5.84
N PRO A 262 -17.23 55.54 4.69
CA PRO A 262 -17.13 54.91 3.37
C PRO A 262 -15.73 54.37 3.09
N ALA A 263 -15.66 53.18 2.52
CA ALA A 263 -14.42 52.46 2.22
C ALA A 263 -13.84 52.83 0.85
N VAL A 264 -13.34 54.06 0.71
CA VAL A 264 -12.79 54.59 -0.55
C VAL A 264 -11.35 55.09 -0.37
N TRP A 265 -10.45 54.77 -1.30
CA TRP A 265 -9.03 55.14 -1.26
C TRP A 265 -8.75 56.62 -1.62
N THR A 266 -9.30 57.57 -0.85
CA THR A 266 -9.18 59.02 -1.10
C THR A 266 -8.64 59.81 0.09
N GLN A 267 -9.31 59.75 1.24
CA GLN A 267 -8.94 60.47 2.46
C GLN A 267 -8.45 59.50 3.55
N ALA A 268 -7.67 59.98 4.53
CA ALA A 268 -7.06 59.14 5.56
C ALA A 268 -8.08 58.23 6.29
N VAL A 269 -9.21 58.79 6.75
CA VAL A 269 -10.29 58.05 7.42
C VAL A 269 -10.89 56.98 6.48
N ASN A 270 -11.14 57.32 5.22
CA ASN A 270 -11.72 56.42 4.23
C ASN A 270 -10.75 55.28 3.83
N ILE A 271 -9.45 55.59 3.71
CA ILE A 271 -8.37 54.59 3.50
C ILE A 271 -8.30 53.62 4.68
N GLY A 272 -8.40 54.14 5.90
CA GLY A 272 -8.53 53.32 7.11
C GLY A 272 -9.74 52.37 7.02
N SER A 273 -10.90 52.88 6.58
CA SER A 273 -12.11 52.08 6.37
C SER A 273 -11.93 50.99 5.32
N THR A 274 -11.32 51.29 4.16
CA THR A 274 -10.99 50.28 3.14
C THR A 274 -10.05 49.21 3.68
N LEU A 275 -9.04 49.58 4.46
CA LEU A 275 -8.10 48.63 5.06
C LEU A 275 -8.75 47.75 6.14
N ARG A 276 -9.66 48.31 6.96
CA ARG A 276 -10.47 47.60 7.97
C ARG A 276 -11.25 46.43 7.34
N ILE A 277 -12.02 46.70 6.28
CA ILE A 277 -12.85 45.68 5.60
C ILE A 277 -11.99 44.65 4.83
N THR A 278 -10.88 45.06 4.23
CA THR A 278 -10.09 44.18 3.35
C THR A 278 -9.10 43.28 4.08
N PHE A 279 -8.66 43.63 5.29
CA PHE A 279 -7.62 42.91 6.02
C PHE A 279 -7.99 41.45 6.32
N GLY A 280 -9.12 41.21 6.99
CA GLY A 280 -9.58 39.87 7.39
C GLY A 280 -9.76 38.90 6.21
N PRO A 281 -10.52 39.26 5.16
CA PRO A 281 -10.64 38.42 3.95
C PRO A 281 -9.29 38.14 3.27
N SER A 282 -8.40 39.13 3.20
CA SER A 282 -7.06 38.96 2.59
C SER A 282 -6.19 37.96 3.36
N LEU A 283 -6.29 37.95 4.69
CA LEU A 283 -5.60 36.97 5.55
C LEU A 283 -6.09 35.54 5.29
N TRP A 284 -7.40 35.32 5.14
CA TRP A 284 -7.97 34.00 4.83
C TRP A 284 -7.54 33.49 3.45
N ILE A 285 -7.63 34.32 2.41
CA ILE A 285 -7.20 33.97 1.05
C ILE A 285 -5.69 33.65 1.03
N ALA A 286 -4.87 34.47 1.70
CA ALA A 286 -3.44 34.24 1.80
C ALA A 286 -3.10 32.92 2.49
N SER A 287 -3.79 32.58 3.59
CA SER A 287 -3.60 31.30 4.30
C SER A 287 -3.97 30.10 3.43
N LEU A 288 -5.05 30.16 2.65
CA LEU A 288 -5.44 29.08 1.73
C LEU A 288 -4.39 28.85 0.64
N ILE A 289 -3.87 29.92 0.04
CA ILE A 289 -2.78 29.84 -0.96
C ILE A 289 -1.52 29.19 -0.35
N HIS A 290 -1.18 29.51 0.90
CA HIS A 290 -0.03 28.90 1.59
C HIS A 290 -0.27 27.44 1.98
N ALA A 291 -1.50 27.08 2.39
CA ALA A 291 -1.88 25.70 2.68
C ALA A 291 -1.66 24.78 1.46
N ILE A 292 -2.10 25.22 0.28
CA ILE A 292 -1.93 24.47 -0.97
C ILE A 292 -0.45 24.52 -1.42
N GLY A 293 0.17 25.70 -1.39
CA GLY A 293 1.54 25.91 -1.85
C GLY A 293 2.60 25.12 -1.07
N VAL A 294 2.43 24.95 0.25
CA VAL A 294 3.40 24.18 1.06
C VAL A 294 3.33 22.68 0.78
N GLU A 295 2.14 22.12 0.53
CA GLU A 295 2.02 20.70 0.15
C GLU A 295 2.62 20.44 -1.23
N ILE A 296 2.33 21.30 -2.22
CA ILE A 296 2.98 21.24 -3.54
C ILE A 296 4.51 21.30 -3.39
N TYR A 297 5.04 22.21 -2.58
CA TYR A 297 6.49 22.30 -2.32
C TYR A 297 7.07 21.04 -1.65
N ILE A 298 6.35 20.42 -0.73
CA ILE A 298 6.77 19.16 -0.09
C ILE A 298 6.78 18.03 -1.13
N HIS A 299 5.73 17.89 -1.94
CA HIS A 299 5.64 16.88 -3.01
C HIS A 299 6.68 17.08 -4.13
N LEU A 300 7.13 18.30 -4.39
CA LEU A 300 8.23 18.60 -5.32
C LEU A 300 9.64 18.34 -4.73
N THR A 301 9.76 17.95 -3.45
CA THR A 301 11.06 17.64 -2.80
C THR A 301 11.21 16.19 -2.29
N PRO A 302 10.80 15.14 -3.04
CA PRO A 302 10.73 13.76 -2.53
C PRO A 302 12.12 13.18 -2.22
N GLY A 303 13.13 13.48 -3.04
CA GLY A 303 14.50 12.97 -2.83
C GLY A 303 15.16 13.49 -1.54
N GLU A 304 14.83 14.69 -1.08
CA GLU A 304 15.32 15.23 0.21
C GLU A 304 14.58 14.57 1.39
N THR A 305 13.28 14.33 1.26
CA THR A 305 12.48 13.57 2.24
C THR A 305 13.03 12.14 2.38
N ALA A 306 13.26 11.43 1.28
CA ALA A 306 13.84 10.09 1.28
C ALA A 306 15.24 10.06 1.94
N ARG A 307 16.11 11.02 1.59
CA ARG A 307 17.45 11.16 2.20
C ARG A 307 17.39 11.39 3.71
N LEU A 308 16.51 12.28 4.17
CA LEU A 308 16.34 12.55 5.59
C LEU A 308 15.71 11.38 6.35
N ARG A 309 14.83 10.58 5.71
CA ARG A 309 14.28 9.36 6.31
C ARG A 309 15.38 8.34 6.60
N LYS A 310 16.37 8.18 5.70
CA LYS A 310 17.56 7.33 5.93
C LYS A 310 18.33 7.76 7.20
N VAL A 311 18.68 9.05 7.27
CA VAL A 311 19.44 9.63 8.40
C VAL A 311 18.63 9.57 9.71
N SER A 312 17.31 9.74 9.64
CA SER A 312 16.42 9.64 10.81
C SER A 312 16.53 8.26 11.43
N TYR A 313 16.33 7.22 10.62
CA TYR A 313 16.36 5.84 11.07
C TYR A 313 17.74 5.40 11.59
N GLN A 314 18.83 5.76 10.92
CA GLN A 314 20.20 5.47 11.41
C GLN A 314 20.38 6.00 12.84
N LYS A 315 19.93 7.23 13.12
CA LYS A 315 19.97 7.81 14.47
C LYS A 315 18.99 7.16 15.45
N GLN A 316 17.89 6.59 14.97
CA GLN A 316 16.94 5.84 15.79
C GLN A 316 17.53 4.48 16.24
N LEU A 317 18.33 3.84 15.38
CA LEU A 317 19.14 2.66 15.73
C LEU A 317 20.29 3.00 16.68
N GLU A 318 21.07 4.05 16.40
CA GLU A 318 22.15 4.54 17.29
C GLU A 318 21.66 4.81 18.72
N ARG A 319 20.35 5.12 18.87
CA ARG A 319 19.70 5.38 20.16
C ARG A 319 19.00 4.14 20.77
N GLY A 320 19.13 2.96 20.17
CA GLY A 320 18.57 1.71 20.68
C GLY A 320 17.03 1.68 20.78
N MET A 321 16.32 2.39 19.89
CA MET A 321 14.85 2.40 19.97
C MET A 321 14.25 1.11 19.43
N ARG A 322 13.30 0.51 20.18
CA ARG A 322 12.68 -0.80 19.88
C ARG A 322 11.99 -0.92 18.50
N TYR A 323 11.55 0.21 17.94
CA TYR A 323 10.87 0.26 16.63
C TYR A 323 11.34 1.46 15.80
N PRO A 324 12.55 1.42 15.21
CA PRO A 324 13.04 2.49 14.35
C PRO A 324 12.18 2.56 13.07
N GLY A 325 11.95 3.76 12.55
CA GLY A 325 11.09 4.01 11.38
C GLY A 325 9.58 3.86 11.61
N SER A 326 9.13 3.32 12.75
CA SER A 326 7.70 3.18 13.04
C SER A 326 7.10 4.51 13.52
N MET A 327 5.89 4.83 13.02
CA MET A 327 5.15 6.11 13.10
C MET A 327 5.41 7.10 11.96
N SER A 328 4.86 6.80 10.78
CA SER A 328 4.35 7.87 9.91
C SER A 328 3.14 8.53 10.60
N THR A 329 2.98 9.85 10.46
CA THR A 329 1.78 10.53 11.00
C THR A 329 0.55 10.19 10.15
N VAL A 330 -0.66 10.42 10.69
CA VAL A 330 -1.92 10.10 9.96
C VAL A 330 -2.01 10.85 8.63
N GLY A 331 -1.42 12.04 8.51
CA GLY A 331 -1.32 12.77 7.24
C GLY A 331 -0.45 12.07 6.19
N ASP A 332 0.59 11.33 6.58
CA ASP A 332 1.37 10.52 5.64
C ASP A 332 0.53 9.33 5.12
N LYS A 333 -0.41 8.79 5.92
CA LYS A 333 -1.32 7.71 5.48
C LYS A 333 -2.35 8.16 4.44
N LEU A 334 -2.59 9.47 4.30
CA LEU A 334 -3.56 10.04 3.36
C LEU A 334 -2.92 10.60 2.08
N GLY A 335 -1.60 10.59 1.95
CA GLY A 335 -0.89 11.23 0.82
C GLY A 335 0.47 10.64 0.43
N ASP A 336 1.22 10.00 1.33
CA ASP A 336 2.43 9.23 0.98
C ASP A 336 2.01 7.76 0.77
N ASN A 337 1.69 7.38 -0.47
CA ASN A 337 1.21 6.04 -0.83
C ASN A 337 2.33 4.94 -0.82
N PHE A 338 3.25 5.03 0.15
CA PHE A 338 4.32 4.07 0.41
C PHE A 338 4.58 3.96 1.92
N GLY A 339 3.90 3.00 2.56
CA GLY A 339 4.15 2.55 3.93
C GLY A 339 5.47 1.77 4.08
N VAL A 340 6.54 2.23 3.46
CA VAL A 340 7.88 1.65 3.61
C VAL A 340 8.47 2.19 4.92
N ALA A 341 8.41 1.35 5.97
CA ALA A 341 9.37 1.44 7.05
C ALA A 341 10.77 1.31 6.41
N TYR A 342 11.57 2.37 6.48
CA TYR A 342 12.93 2.31 5.98
C TYR A 342 13.72 1.35 6.87
N SER A 343 14.39 0.36 6.28
CA SER A 343 15.38 -0.52 6.93
C SER A 343 16.78 -0.10 6.46
N PRO A 344 17.86 -0.24 7.27
CA PRO A 344 19.14 0.36 6.97
C PRO A 344 19.96 -0.48 5.98
N ASP A 345 19.73 -1.79 5.95
CA ASP A 345 20.62 -2.79 5.34
C ASP A 345 20.58 -2.74 3.81
N ALA A 346 19.50 -2.20 3.24
CA ALA A 346 19.34 -1.89 1.82
C ALA A 346 20.36 -0.88 1.23
N ALA A 347 21.44 -0.56 1.96
CA ALA A 347 22.53 0.30 1.52
C ALA A 347 23.95 -0.22 1.83
N LEU A 348 24.12 -1.35 2.54
CA LEU A 348 25.45 -1.87 2.94
C LEU A 348 25.58 -3.41 2.93
N PHE A 349 24.84 -4.11 2.05
CA PHE A 349 25.17 -5.50 1.76
C PHE A 349 26.44 -5.61 0.90
N ALA A 350 27.59 -5.72 1.57
CA ALA A 350 28.73 -6.41 1.00
C ALA A 350 28.34 -7.89 0.84
N LYS A 351 28.15 -8.34 -0.40
CA LYS A 351 27.73 -9.72 -0.72
C LYS A 351 28.59 -10.75 0.01
N ARG A 352 28.01 -11.47 0.97
CA ARG A 352 28.63 -12.64 1.59
C ARG A 352 28.18 -13.87 0.82
N LYS A 353 29.11 -14.47 0.08
CA LYS A 353 28.95 -15.79 -0.54
C LYS A 353 29.06 -16.85 0.56
N SER A 354 28.12 -17.77 0.64
CA SER A 354 28.20 -18.97 1.48
C SER A 354 28.25 -20.24 0.61
N LEU A 355 28.97 -21.25 1.07
CA LEU A 355 29.08 -22.53 0.37
C LEU A 355 28.08 -23.51 0.98
N LYS A 356 27.15 -24.01 0.18
CA LYS A 356 26.19 -25.05 0.58
C LYS A 356 26.48 -26.34 -0.18
N THR A 357 26.66 -27.43 0.56
CA THR A 357 26.69 -28.77 -0.02
C THR A 357 25.27 -29.19 -0.37
N PHE A 358 25.05 -29.63 -1.60
CA PHE A 358 23.79 -30.23 -2.03
C PHE A 358 23.88 -31.75 -1.92
N HIS A 359 22.91 -32.34 -1.23
CA HIS A 359 22.87 -33.77 -0.92
C HIS A 359 21.86 -34.49 -1.81
N LEU A 360 22.13 -35.76 -2.15
CA LEU A 360 21.21 -36.62 -2.89
C LEU A 360 19.90 -36.80 -2.09
N ALA A 361 18.80 -36.30 -2.64
CA ALA A 361 17.46 -36.50 -2.08
C ALA A 361 16.94 -37.91 -2.38
N ASP A 362 16.01 -38.39 -1.56
CA ASP A 362 15.28 -39.64 -1.82
C ASP A 362 14.43 -39.49 -3.10
N ILE A 363 14.62 -40.43 -4.03
CA ILE A 363 13.96 -40.46 -5.35
C ILE A 363 12.66 -41.30 -5.32
N GLY A 364 12.38 -41.96 -4.20
CA GLY A 364 11.14 -42.71 -3.95
C GLY A 364 11.31 -44.23 -4.03
N GLU A 365 10.29 -44.95 -3.54
CA GLU A 365 10.22 -46.43 -3.52
C GLU A 365 11.35 -47.18 -2.77
N GLY A 366 12.03 -46.55 -1.81
CA GLY A 366 13.00 -47.23 -0.93
C GLY A 366 14.35 -47.54 -1.59
N ILE A 367 14.68 -46.80 -2.65
CA ILE A 367 15.97 -46.85 -3.34
C ILE A 367 17.01 -46.14 -2.44
N THR A 368 18.03 -46.87 -1.98
CA THR A 368 19.02 -46.35 -1.02
C THR A 368 20.28 -45.76 -1.67
N GLU A 369 20.52 -46.09 -2.94
CA GLU A 369 21.70 -45.69 -3.70
C GLU A 369 21.38 -45.59 -5.20
N CYS A 370 21.99 -44.63 -5.89
CA CYS A 370 21.78 -44.36 -7.32
C CYS A 370 23.12 -44.10 -8.02
N GLU A 371 23.26 -44.53 -9.27
CA GLU A 371 24.46 -44.26 -10.09
C GLU A 371 24.33 -42.92 -10.84
N VAL A 372 25.36 -42.08 -10.81
CA VAL A 372 25.38 -40.81 -11.56
C VAL A 372 25.80 -41.10 -13.01
N LEU A 373 24.84 -41.12 -13.94
CA LEU A 373 25.11 -41.39 -15.36
C LEU A 373 25.87 -40.24 -16.03
N LYS A 374 25.45 -38.99 -15.77
CA LYS A 374 25.92 -37.83 -16.53
C LYS A 374 25.71 -36.53 -15.77
N TRP A 375 26.70 -35.66 -15.77
CA TRP A 375 26.57 -34.27 -15.30
C TRP A 375 26.11 -33.34 -16.42
N SER A 376 25.05 -32.58 -16.17
CA SER A 376 24.55 -31.50 -17.04
C SER A 376 25.27 -30.17 -16.81
N VAL A 377 26.06 -30.06 -15.73
CA VAL A 377 26.79 -28.85 -15.31
C VAL A 377 28.29 -29.14 -15.10
N LYS A 378 29.12 -28.10 -15.20
CA LYS A 378 30.58 -28.20 -14.99
C LYS A 378 31.00 -27.35 -13.79
N PRO A 379 32.10 -27.67 -13.11
CA PRO A 379 32.69 -26.76 -12.12
C PRO A 379 32.86 -25.34 -12.70
N GLN A 380 32.55 -24.34 -11.89
CA GLN A 380 32.48 -22.90 -12.21
C GLN A 380 31.33 -22.47 -13.15
N SER A 381 30.37 -23.33 -13.52
CA SER A 381 29.18 -22.88 -14.26
C SER A 381 28.13 -22.22 -13.34
N PRO A 382 27.53 -21.07 -13.73
CA PRO A 382 26.37 -20.52 -13.05
C PRO A 382 25.15 -21.42 -13.26
N ILE A 383 24.37 -21.62 -12.21
CA ILE A 383 23.16 -22.45 -12.20
C ILE A 383 22.01 -21.69 -11.53
N GLY A 384 20.83 -21.74 -12.15
CA GLY A 384 19.60 -21.29 -11.51
C GLY A 384 18.95 -22.39 -10.68
N SER A 385 18.09 -21.99 -9.76
CA SER A 385 17.14 -22.91 -9.13
C SER A 385 16.32 -23.63 -10.22
N PHE A 386 16.16 -24.95 -10.06
CA PHE A 386 15.51 -25.87 -11.00
C PHE A 386 16.25 -26.13 -12.33
N ASP A 387 17.47 -25.63 -12.52
CA ASP A 387 18.29 -26.08 -13.66
C ASP A 387 18.89 -27.49 -13.36
N PRO A 388 19.06 -28.36 -14.37
CA PRO A 388 19.48 -29.73 -14.17
C PRO A 388 20.96 -29.83 -13.78
N LEU A 389 21.23 -30.62 -12.74
CA LEU A 389 22.57 -30.91 -12.23
C LEU A 389 23.14 -32.18 -12.87
N CYS A 390 22.45 -33.31 -12.69
CA CYS A 390 22.87 -34.61 -13.23
C CYS A 390 21.68 -35.53 -13.49
N GLU A 391 21.86 -36.46 -14.42
CA GLU A 391 20.97 -37.61 -14.61
C GLU A 391 21.51 -38.77 -13.77
N VAL A 392 20.65 -39.37 -12.94
CA VAL A 392 20.98 -40.56 -12.14
C VAL A 392 20.11 -41.73 -12.54
N GLN A 393 20.66 -42.94 -12.43
CA GLN A 393 19.94 -44.18 -12.68
C GLN A 393 19.79 -44.99 -11.39
N SER A 394 18.58 -45.51 -11.20
CA SER A 394 18.23 -46.51 -10.18
C SER A 394 17.93 -47.86 -10.83
N ASP A 395 17.61 -48.86 -10.01
CA ASP A 395 17.14 -50.19 -10.43
C ASP A 395 15.85 -50.16 -11.27
N LYS A 396 15.08 -49.07 -11.23
CA LYS A 396 13.75 -48.95 -11.85
C LYS A 396 13.58 -47.83 -12.89
N ALA A 397 14.36 -46.75 -12.81
CA ALA A 397 14.25 -45.60 -13.71
C ALA A 397 15.52 -44.72 -13.74
N SER A 398 15.71 -43.94 -14.82
CA SER A 398 16.56 -42.75 -14.78
C SER A 398 15.75 -41.50 -14.40
N VAL A 399 16.34 -40.62 -13.61
CA VAL A 399 15.71 -39.40 -13.07
C VAL A 399 16.71 -38.24 -13.11
N GLU A 400 16.26 -37.07 -13.55
CA GLU A 400 17.07 -35.86 -13.62
C GLU A 400 16.98 -35.06 -12.30
N ILE A 401 18.13 -34.88 -11.63
CA ILE A 401 18.26 -34.10 -10.39
C ILE A 401 18.50 -32.64 -10.74
N THR A 402 17.76 -31.72 -10.10
CA THR A 402 17.84 -30.26 -10.35
C THR A 402 18.33 -29.49 -9.13
N SER A 403 18.93 -28.31 -9.35
CA SER A 403 19.46 -27.47 -8.27
C SER A 403 18.34 -26.86 -7.41
N PRO A 404 18.45 -26.89 -6.06
CA PRO A 404 17.54 -26.16 -5.18
C PRO A 404 17.92 -24.68 -4.98
N PHE A 405 19.10 -24.24 -5.45
CA PHE A 405 19.65 -22.90 -5.18
C PHE A 405 20.09 -22.18 -6.47
N ASP A 406 19.96 -20.85 -6.47
CA ASP A 406 20.62 -19.96 -7.43
C ASP A 406 22.09 -19.80 -6.99
N GLY A 407 23.06 -20.09 -7.85
CA GLY A 407 24.48 -20.05 -7.45
C GLY A 407 25.49 -20.43 -8.53
N VAL A 408 26.72 -20.72 -8.10
CA VAL A 408 27.79 -21.27 -8.97
C VAL A 408 28.24 -22.61 -8.42
N VAL A 409 28.28 -23.65 -9.26
CA VAL A 409 28.82 -24.96 -8.86
C VAL A 409 30.31 -24.82 -8.65
N LYS A 410 30.80 -24.98 -7.43
CA LYS A 410 32.24 -24.86 -7.13
C LYS A 410 32.98 -26.17 -7.39
N GLU A 411 32.38 -27.29 -6.98
CA GLU A 411 33.01 -28.61 -6.95
C GLU A 411 31.95 -29.71 -7.08
N LEU A 412 32.27 -30.77 -7.83
CA LEU A 412 31.47 -31.98 -7.95
C LEU A 412 32.10 -33.06 -7.06
N LEU A 413 31.33 -33.63 -6.15
CA LEU A 413 31.83 -34.58 -5.14
C LEU A 413 31.75 -36.04 -5.62
N VAL A 414 30.90 -36.32 -6.63
CA VAL A 414 30.69 -37.64 -7.22
C VAL A 414 30.98 -37.57 -8.73
N GLN A 415 31.76 -38.51 -9.25
CA GLN A 415 32.11 -38.61 -10.67
C GLN A 415 31.06 -39.42 -11.46
N GLU A 416 31.04 -39.27 -12.79
CA GLU A 416 30.20 -40.08 -13.66
C GLU A 416 30.55 -41.57 -13.50
N GLY A 417 29.54 -42.45 -13.50
CA GLY A 417 29.69 -43.89 -13.25
C GLY A 417 29.94 -44.29 -11.78
N HIS A 418 29.77 -43.38 -10.82
CA HIS A 418 29.87 -43.69 -9.39
C HIS A 418 28.50 -43.70 -8.70
N ILE A 419 28.37 -44.57 -7.71
CA ILE A 419 27.17 -44.74 -6.88
C ILE A 419 27.20 -43.71 -5.74
N ALA A 420 26.15 -42.90 -5.63
CA ALA A 420 25.91 -41.98 -4.53
C ALA A 420 24.76 -42.48 -3.64
N LYS A 421 24.89 -42.34 -2.32
CA LYS A 421 23.86 -42.77 -1.36
C LYS A 421 22.93 -41.63 -0.97
N VAL A 422 21.68 -41.96 -0.64
CA VAL A 422 20.71 -40.94 -0.19
C VAL A 422 21.25 -40.22 1.06
N GLY A 423 21.31 -38.89 1.00
CA GLY A 423 21.95 -38.03 2.02
C GLY A 423 23.44 -37.73 1.79
N GLU A 424 24.10 -38.38 0.84
CA GLU A 424 25.50 -38.09 0.47
C GLU A 424 25.60 -36.80 -0.37
N GLY A 425 26.71 -36.07 -0.24
CA GLY A 425 26.92 -34.81 -0.96
C GLY A 425 27.23 -35.04 -2.44
N LEU A 426 26.45 -34.45 -3.35
CA LEU A 426 26.65 -34.53 -4.80
C LEU A 426 27.56 -33.42 -5.32
N CYS A 427 27.36 -32.18 -4.88
CA CYS A 427 28.17 -31.03 -5.29
C CYS A 427 28.11 -29.89 -4.26
N VAL A 428 29.08 -28.97 -4.34
CA VAL A 428 29.12 -27.75 -3.52
C VAL A 428 28.72 -26.55 -4.37
N ILE A 429 27.69 -25.83 -3.95
CA ILE A 429 27.14 -24.66 -4.63
C ILE A 429 27.46 -23.41 -3.81
N GLU A 430 28.03 -22.40 -4.44
CA GLU A 430 28.21 -21.07 -3.86
C GLU A 430 26.91 -20.28 -4.03
N VAL A 431 26.24 -19.97 -2.91
CA VAL A 431 24.94 -19.32 -2.84
C VAL A 431 25.11 -17.91 -2.27
N GLU A 432 24.34 -16.95 -2.78
CA GLU A 432 24.22 -15.61 -2.19
C GLU A 432 23.09 -15.64 -1.14
N GLU A 433 23.45 -15.58 0.15
CA GLU A 433 22.47 -15.53 1.25
C GLU A 433 22.18 -14.10 1.72
N ASP A 434 20.89 -13.76 1.79
CA ASP A 434 20.39 -12.69 2.66
C ASP A 434 20.44 -13.22 4.11
N SER A 435 21.37 -12.71 4.91
CA SER A 435 21.60 -13.24 6.26
C SER A 435 20.56 -12.72 7.26
N ASP A 436 19.67 -13.60 7.71
CA ASP A 436 19.01 -13.48 9.00
C ASP A 436 19.05 -14.85 9.72
N SER A 437 19.23 -14.82 11.04
CA SER A 437 19.40 -15.97 11.98
C SER A 437 20.75 -16.75 12.04
N ALA A 438 21.37 -16.72 13.23
CA ALA A 438 22.20 -17.75 13.90
C ALA A 438 22.41 -17.31 15.39
N PRO A 439 22.77 -18.17 16.37
CA PRO A 439 21.79 -18.97 17.11
C PRO A 439 21.99 -18.99 18.67
N SER A 440 21.20 -19.83 19.37
CA SER A 440 21.27 -20.25 20.81
C SER A 440 20.79 -19.22 21.86
N SER A 441 20.27 -19.58 23.06
CA SER A 441 20.10 -20.89 23.74
C SER A 441 18.88 -20.89 24.70
N ASP A 442 18.42 -22.07 25.15
CA ASP A 442 17.45 -22.24 26.25
C ASP A 442 17.96 -21.71 27.60
N GLU A 443 17.08 -21.15 28.44
CA GLU A 443 16.84 -21.64 29.82
C GLU A 443 15.55 -21.06 30.43
N SER A 444 14.97 -21.76 31.41
CA SER A 444 13.66 -21.48 32.04
C SER A 444 13.78 -20.69 33.36
N THR A 445 12.69 -20.05 33.82
CA THR A 445 12.19 -20.04 35.24
C THR A 445 10.90 -19.17 35.37
N SER A 446 10.13 -19.38 36.45
CA SER A 446 8.68 -19.21 36.59
C SER A 446 8.17 -18.10 37.55
N THR A 447 7.11 -17.36 37.15
CA THR A 447 6.00 -16.76 37.98
C THR A 447 6.33 -15.79 39.16
N PRO A 448 5.36 -15.25 39.96
CA PRO A 448 4.01 -14.70 39.69
C PRO A 448 3.67 -13.30 40.32
N THR A 449 2.88 -12.44 39.62
CA THR A 449 1.68 -11.63 40.10
C THR A 449 1.81 -10.72 41.39
N PRO A 450 0.79 -9.99 41.97
CA PRO A 450 -0.60 -9.65 41.57
C PRO A 450 -1.17 -8.20 41.89
N THR A 451 -2.42 -7.92 41.40
CA THR A 451 -3.48 -6.97 41.92
C THR A 451 -3.20 -5.42 41.93
N VAL A 452 -4.13 -4.46 41.85
CA VAL A 452 -5.58 -4.35 42.23
C VAL A 452 -6.44 -3.47 41.26
N THR A 453 -7.76 -3.72 41.28
CA THR A 453 -8.94 -3.14 40.57
C THR A 453 -9.56 -1.90 41.31
N PRO A 454 -10.84 -1.45 41.17
CA PRO A 454 -11.86 -1.40 40.08
C PRO A 454 -12.65 -0.05 39.95
N SER A 455 -13.75 -0.07 39.16
CA SER A 455 -14.98 0.78 39.21
C SER A 455 -15.01 2.08 38.36
N SER A 456 -16.12 2.51 37.74
CA SER A 456 -17.54 2.08 37.84
C SER A 456 -18.35 2.22 36.52
N THR A 457 -19.41 1.41 36.39
CA THR A 457 -20.50 1.53 35.37
C THR A 457 -21.62 2.49 35.88
N PRO A 458 -22.60 2.95 35.07
CA PRO A 458 -23.78 2.13 34.71
C PRO A 458 -24.33 2.30 33.26
N LYS A 459 -25.26 1.41 32.89
CA LYS A 459 -26.01 1.38 31.61
C LYS A 459 -27.44 1.95 31.78
N THR A 460 -28.13 2.19 30.67
CA THR A 460 -29.60 2.16 30.61
C THR A 460 -30.09 1.39 29.37
N THR A 461 -31.19 0.67 29.56
CA THR A 461 -32.09 -0.08 28.64
C THR A 461 -32.68 0.80 27.52
N SER A 462 -33.32 0.33 26.44
CA SER A 462 -33.80 -1.00 25.95
C SER A 462 -33.74 -0.99 24.39
N ALA A 463 -34.30 -1.89 23.54
CA ALA A 463 -35.31 -2.95 23.67
C ALA A 463 -34.99 -4.17 22.74
N THR A 464 -36.00 -4.80 22.11
CA THR A 464 -35.93 -6.06 21.35
C THR A 464 -36.74 -5.98 20.05
N GLU A 465 -36.27 -6.58 18.94
CA GLU A 465 -37.11 -7.40 18.05
C GLU A 465 -36.24 -8.34 17.18
N GLY A 466 -36.78 -9.51 16.80
CA GLY A 466 -36.01 -10.69 16.42
C GLY A 466 -35.79 -10.92 14.92
N SER A 467 -34.77 -11.70 14.58
CA SER A 467 -34.52 -12.19 13.22
C SER A 467 -34.08 -13.65 13.21
N PHE A 468 -34.75 -14.48 12.41
CA PHE A 468 -34.40 -15.87 12.14
C PHE A 468 -33.13 -15.93 11.28
N THR A 469 -32.09 -16.66 11.70
CA THR A 469 -30.93 -16.96 10.86
C THR A 469 -30.90 -18.45 10.47
N PRO A 470 -30.85 -18.80 9.17
CA PRO A 470 -30.60 -20.17 8.75
C PRO A 470 -29.14 -20.58 9.05
N PRO A 471 -28.84 -21.89 9.19
CA PRO A 471 -27.53 -22.36 9.62
C PRO A 471 -26.43 -22.00 8.61
N SER A 472 -25.33 -21.45 9.12
CA SER A 472 -24.14 -21.14 8.31
C SER A 472 -23.40 -22.42 7.87
N PRO A 473 -22.88 -22.48 6.64
CA PRO A 473 -22.03 -23.59 6.21
C PRO A 473 -20.71 -23.60 7.00
N THR A 474 -20.22 -24.79 7.33
CA THR A 474 -18.98 -25.00 8.08
C THR A 474 -17.77 -24.42 7.34
N ARG A 475 -17.10 -23.47 7.99
CA ARG A 475 -15.89 -22.80 7.46
C ARG A 475 -14.74 -23.80 7.43
N ARG A 476 -14.13 -24.03 6.25
CA ARG A 476 -12.86 -24.76 6.16
C ARG A 476 -11.77 -23.95 6.85
N HIS A 477 -11.00 -24.59 7.74
CA HIS A 477 -9.87 -23.97 8.42
C HIS A 477 -8.80 -23.51 7.42
N HIS A 478 -8.15 -22.38 7.69
CA HIS A 478 -7.11 -21.83 6.83
C HIS A 478 -5.82 -22.65 6.96
N PRO A 479 -4.95 -22.77 5.94
CA PRO A 479 -3.69 -23.52 6.07
C PRO A 479 -2.71 -23.01 7.13
N LEU A 480 -2.89 -21.78 7.62
CA LEU A 480 -2.14 -21.17 8.74
C LEU A 480 -2.99 -21.04 10.02
N ASP A 481 -4.05 -21.84 10.17
CA ASP A 481 -4.86 -21.86 11.39
C ASP A 481 -4.11 -22.63 12.49
N PRO A 482 -3.74 -22.02 13.64
CA PRO A 482 -3.01 -22.69 14.72
C PRO A 482 -3.78 -23.86 15.34
N ALA A 483 -5.11 -23.92 15.16
CA ALA A 483 -5.94 -25.03 15.61
C ALA A 483 -5.90 -26.25 14.67
N ARG A 484 -5.14 -26.20 13.56
CA ARG A 484 -4.95 -27.35 12.67
C ARG A 484 -3.90 -28.30 13.27
N PRO A 485 -4.21 -29.59 13.49
CA PRO A 485 -3.22 -30.57 13.93
C PRO A 485 -2.05 -30.66 12.95
N ALA A 486 -0.82 -30.72 13.49
CA ALA A 486 0.41 -30.77 12.70
C ALA A 486 0.62 -32.08 11.91
N GLU A 487 -0.21 -33.10 12.14
CA GLU A 487 -0.19 -34.38 11.43
C GLU A 487 -0.88 -34.28 10.06
N SER A 488 -0.19 -33.76 9.05
CA SER A 488 -0.51 -34.04 7.63
C SER A 488 0.65 -33.78 6.64
N LEU A 489 1.90 -33.84 7.11
CA LEU A 489 3.12 -33.65 6.29
C LEU A 489 4.10 -34.84 6.32
N SER A 490 3.66 -35.99 6.83
CA SER A 490 4.32 -37.30 6.64
C SER A 490 3.45 -38.17 5.75
N ALA A 491 4.06 -38.86 4.77
CA ALA A 491 3.35 -39.69 3.80
C ALA A 491 2.72 -40.94 4.45
N GLY A 492 1.71 -41.50 3.78
CA GLY A 492 0.85 -42.54 4.36
C GLY A 492 1.20 -43.97 3.99
N THR A 493 0.54 -44.91 4.68
CA THR A 493 0.36 -46.30 4.27
C THR A 493 -1.14 -46.63 4.21
N GLY A 494 -1.52 -47.47 3.25
CA GLY A 494 -2.89 -47.51 2.73
C GLY A 494 -3.93 -48.29 3.53
N GLN A 495 -5.16 -48.14 3.02
CA GLN A 495 -6.36 -48.96 3.21
C GLN A 495 -6.16 -50.35 3.85
N ARG A 496 -6.84 -50.60 4.98
CA ARG A 496 -7.57 -51.87 5.22
C ARG A 496 -8.58 -51.77 6.39
N ALA A 497 -9.77 -51.20 6.16
CA ALA A 497 -10.92 -51.39 7.07
C ALA A 497 -12.30 -51.07 6.43
N GLU A 498 -12.50 -51.30 5.14
CA GLU A 498 -13.84 -51.22 4.55
C GLU A 498 -14.56 -52.56 4.70
N LYS A 499 -15.23 -52.76 5.84
CA LYS A 499 -16.41 -53.64 6.06
C LYS A 499 -16.75 -53.79 7.56
N GLN A 500 -17.47 -52.83 8.13
CA GLN A 500 -18.59 -53.17 9.03
C GLN A 500 -19.53 -51.98 9.28
N LYS A 501 -20.79 -52.15 8.85
CA LYS A 501 -22.00 -51.37 9.20
C LYS A 501 -22.04 -49.92 8.67
N ASP A 502 -23.06 -49.46 7.95
CA ASP A 502 -24.34 -50.06 7.56
C ASP A 502 -25.07 -50.81 8.68
N PHE A 503 -25.29 -50.10 9.79
CA PHE A 503 -26.46 -50.29 10.64
C PHE A 503 -26.74 -48.99 11.40
N GLU A 504 -27.97 -48.50 11.23
CA GLU A 504 -28.69 -47.53 12.08
C GLU A 504 -28.23 -46.06 12.17
N LYS A 505 -29.06 -45.23 11.52
CA LYS A 505 -29.51 -43.95 12.09
C LYS A 505 -29.94 -44.14 13.55
N GLY A 506 -29.19 -43.58 14.49
CA GLY A 506 -29.59 -43.43 15.89
C GLY A 506 -29.04 -42.11 16.42
N GLY A 507 -29.94 -41.16 16.74
CA GLY A 507 -29.53 -39.97 17.49
C GLY A 507 -29.04 -40.35 18.88
N SER A 508 -28.14 -39.56 19.45
CA SER A 508 -27.60 -39.77 20.80
C SER A 508 -28.68 -39.69 21.87
N GLN A 509 -29.36 -40.80 22.16
CA GLN A 509 -30.28 -40.88 23.30
C GLN A 509 -29.48 -41.21 24.56
N SER A 510 -29.45 -40.28 25.51
CA SER A 510 -28.97 -40.51 26.88
C SER A 510 -29.45 -41.85 27.44
N LEU A 511 -28.54 -42.71 27.86
CA LEU A 511 -28.86 -44.02 28.46
C LEU A 511 -29.01 -43.86 29.97
N ALA A 512 -30.24 -43.93 30.48
CA ALA A 512 -30.56 -43.84 31.92
C ALA A 512 -31.76 -44.73 32.28
N THR A 513 -31.74 -45.34 33.47
CA THR A 513 -32.85 -46.16 33.97
C THR A 513 -34.06 -45.30 34.34
N PRO A 514 -35.31 -45.84 34.31
CA PRO A 514 -36.52 -45.04 34.58
C PRO A 514 -36.52 -44.32 35.93
N SER A 515 -35.96 -44.93 36.97
CA SER A 515 -35.80 -44.32 38.30
C SER A 515 -34.85 -43.12 38.28
N VAL A 516 -33.73 -43.21 37.58
CA VAL A 516 -32.76 -42.11 37.39
C VAL A 516 -33.37 -40.97 36.55
N ARG A 517 -34.14 -41.29 35.50
CA ARG A 517 -34.90 -40.29 34.72
C ARG A 517 -36.05 -39.62 35.48
N HIS A 518 -36.65 -40.31 36.44
CA HIS A 518 -37.64 -39.70 37.33
C HIS A 518 -36.95 -38.79 38.35
N TYR A 519 -35.85 -39.24 38.94
CA TYR A 519 -35.04 -38.45 39.86
C TYR A 519 -34.52 -37.14 39.22
N ALA A 520 -33.95 -37.21 38.00
CA ALA A 520 -33.55 -36.04 37.22
C ALA A 520 -34.67 -34.98 37.12
N ARG A 521 -35.87 -35.41 36.74
CA ARG A 521 -37.05 -34.53 36.62
C ARG A 521 -37.52 -33.97 37.95
N THR A 522 -37.46 -34.74 39.06
CA THR A 522 -37.76 -34.21 40.39
C THR A 522 -36.76 -33.15 40.86
N GLN A 523 -35.55 -33.14 40.30
CA GLN A 523 -34.51 -32.13 40.54
C GLN A 523 -34.46 -31.05 39.44
N GLY A 524 -35.50 -30.94 38.59
CA GLY A 524 -35.63 -29.88 37.56
C GLY A 524 -34.83 -30.11 36.27
N ILE A 525 -34.15 -31.25 36.11
CA ILE A 525 -33.37 -31.58 34.92
C ILE A 525 -34.27 -32.32 33.92
N SER A 526 -34.69 -31.60 32.87
CA SER A 526 -35.54 -32.10 31.79
C SER A 526 -34.75 -32.75 30.64
N ASP A 527 -33.55 -32.26 30.37
CA ASP A 527 -32.64 -32.78 29.35
C ASP A 527 -31.46 -33.53 30.02
N LEU A 528 -31.30 -34.80 29.64
CA LEU A 528 -30.27 -35.70 30.19
C LEU A 528 -29.00 -35.71 29.34
N ASP A 529 -29.03 -35.17 28.12
CA ASP A 529 -27.87 -35.17 27.23
C ASP A 529 -26.81 -34.17 27.74
N ALA A 530 -27.22 -33.16 28.51
CA ALA A 530 -26.35 -32.24 29.27
C ALA A 530 -25.56 -32.89 30.42
N VAL A 531 -25.91 -34.12 30.82
CA VAL A 531 -25.25 -34.89 31.90
C VAL A 531 -24.29 -35.95 31.32
N MET A 532 -24.13 -36.02 30.00
CA MET A 532 -23.24 -36.98 29.34
C MET A 532 -21.76 -36.55 29.35
N PRO A 533 -20.81 -37.51 29.36
CA PRO A 533 -21.00 -38.96 29.49
C PRO A 533 -21.27 -39.39 30.95
N GLY A 534 -22.19 -40.34 31.14
CA GLY A 534 -22.48 -40.92 32.46
C GLY A 534 -21.43 -41.93 32.92
N SER A 535 -21.23 -42.05 34.24
CA SER A 535 -20.19 -42.88 34.85
C SER A 535 -20.48 -44.39 34.81
N GLY A 536 -21.71 -44.79 34.50
CA GLY A 536 -22.14 -46.19 34.48
C GLY A 536 -21.65 -46.96 33.26
N ARG A 537 -21.54 -48.29 33.41
CA ARG A 537 -21.03 -49.20 32.37
C ARG A 537 -21.78 -49.03 31.03
N GLY A 538 -21.05 -48.63 29.99
CA GLY A 538 -21.61 -48.31 28.67
C GLY A 538 -22.06 -46.86 28.49
N GLY A 539 -21.51 -45.91 29.28
CA GLY A 539 -21.86 -44.48 29.20
C GLY A 539 -23.23 -44.15 29.82
N ARG A 540 -23.71 -45.01 30.72
CA ARG A 540 -25.03 -44.89 31.34
C ARG A 540 -24.99 -43.85 32.45
N ILE A 541 -25.97 -42.95 32.47
CA ILE A 541 -26.11 -41.95 33.53
C ILE A 541 -26.68 -42.63 34.78
N GLU A 542 -25.96 -42.51 35.88
CA GLU A 542 -26.37 -42.99 37.21
C GLU A 542 -26.82 -41.83 38.11
N ARG A 543 -27.41 -42.14 39.27
CA ARG A 543 -27.90 -41.12 40.21
C ARG A 543 -26.78 -40.20 40.70
N ALA A 544 -25.58 -40.74 40.91
CA ALA A 544 -24.40 -39.97 41.31
C ALA A 544 -23.98 -38.91 40.27
N ASP A 545 -24.19 -39.17 38.98
CA ASP A 545 -23.86 -38.21 37.91
C ASP A 545 -24.78 -36.98 37.97
N ILE A 546 -26.07 -37.19 38.28
CA ILE A 546 -27.06 -36.12 38.50
C ILE A 546 -26.70 -35.30 39.74
N ASP A 547 -26.38 -35.95 40.86
CA ASP A 547 -26.00 -35.27 42.09
C ASP A 547 -24.67 -34.51 41.93
N ALA A 548 -23.74 -35.01 41.11
CA ALA A 548 -22.50 -34.33 40.73
C ALA A 548 -22.75 -33.13 39.80
N TYR A 549 -23.66 -33.27 38.83
CA TYR A 549 -24.09 -32.18 37.95
C TYR A 549 -24.75 -31.04 38.75
N LEU A 550 -25.65 -31.35 39.69
CA LEU A 550 -26.29 -30.37 40.56
C LEU A 550 -25.27 -29.63 41.44
N LYS A 551 -24.32 -30.35 42.05
CA LYS A 551 -23.20 -29.75 42.80
C LYS A 551 -22.31 -28.85 41.92
N ARG A 552 -22.08 -29.24 40.67
CA ARG A 552 -21.31 -28.44 39.71
C ARG A 552 -22.07 -27.18 39.29
N SER A 553 -23.37 -27.27 39.08
CA SER A 553 -24.24 -26.13 38.74
C SER A 553 -24.30 -25.10 39.88
N GLN A 554 -24.58 -25.55 41.12
CA GLN A 554 -24.59 -24.67 42.30
C GLN A 554 -23.23 -23.99 42.55
N LYS A 555 -22.12 -24.67 42.24
CA LYS A 555 -20.77 -24.09 42.31
C LYS A 555 -20.44 -23.14 41.14
N SER A 556 -21.21 -23.19 40.04
CA SER A 556 -21.03 -22.34 38.87
C SER A 556 -21.84 -21.03 38.95
N GLU A 557 -22.95 -20.99 39.70
CA GLU A 557 -23.74 -19.77 39.88
C GLU A 557 -23.12 -18.76 40.87
N THR A 558 -22.22 -19.21 41.77
CA THR A 558 -21.57 -18.33 42.76
C THR A 558 -20.27 -17.68 42.29
N SER A 559 -19.85 -17.85 41.03
CA SER A 559 -18.59 -17.28 40.51
C SER A 559 -18.65 -16.82 39.05
N ALA A 560 -19.66 -16.02 38.69
CA ALA A 560 -19.75 -15.35 37.39
C ALA A 560 -19.01 -13.99 37.37
N ALA A 561 -17.69 -14.00 37.58
CA ALA A 561 -16.81 -12.90 37.17
C ALA A 561 -16.36 -13.14 35.71
N PRO A 562 -16.18 -12.09 34.89
CA PRO A 562 -15.78 -12.29 33.50
C PRO A 562 -14.36 -12.85 33.43
N ALA A 563 -14.25 -14.13 33.04
CA ALA A 563 -12.96 -14.73 32.74
C ALA A 563 -12.29 -13.90 31.64
N LYS A 564 -11.10 -13.36 31.95
CA LYS A 564 -10.20 -12.84 30.92
C LYS A 564 -9.99 -13.98 29.92
N ARG A 565 -10.36 -13.76 28.65
CA ARG A 565 -9.86 -14.62 27.58
C ARG A 565 -8.36 -14.42 27.57
N ASP A 566 -7.62 -15.49 27.85
CA ASP A 566 -6.18 -15.48 27.65
C ASP A 566 -5.96 -15.27 26.15
N LEU A 567 -5.39 -14.13 25.80
CA LEU A 567 -5.00 -13.85 24.43
C LEU A 567 -3.70 -14.61 24.23
N GLY A 568 -3.81 -15.83 23.70
CA GLY A 568 -2.67 -16.72 23.49
C GLY A 568 -1.52 -16.01 22.77
N GLU A 569 -0.30 -16.39 23.14
CA GLU A 569 0.92 -15.71 22.70
C GLU A 569 1.06 -15.70 21.16
N ASP A 570 1.72 -14.66 20.64
CA ASP A 570 1.95 -14.50 19.21
C ASP A 570 2.81 -15.65 18.66
N MET A 571 2.19 -16.58 17.95
CA MET A 571 2.89 -17.72 17.32
C MET A 571 3.64 -17.27 16.06
N VAL A 572 4.96 -17.38 16.08
CA VAL A 572 5.81 -17.19 14.89
C VAL A 572 5.75 -18.44 14.02
N VAL A 573 5.31 -18.29 12.76
CA VAL A 573 5.24 -19.37 11.76
C VAL A 573 6.10 -19.02 10.56
N GLU A 574 7.03 -19.89 10.19
CA GLU A 574 7.92 -19.70 9.05
C GLU A 574 7.16 -19.76 7.71
N MET A 575 7.58 -18.96 6.72
CA MET A 575 6.94 -18.92 5.41
C MET A 575 7.43 -20.06 4.51
N GLY A 576 6.57 -21.05 4.26
CA GLY A 576 6.84 -22.12 3.29
C GLY A 576 7.15 -21.61 1.87
N ARG A 577 7.95 -22.40 1.13
CA ARG A 577 8.57 -22.10 -0.18
C ARG A 577 7.73 -21.26 -1.15
N THR A 578 6.46 -21.64 -1.39
CA THR A 578 5.57 -20.92 -2.32
C THR A 578 5.23 -19.51 -1.84
N ARG A 579 5.00 -19.31 -0.53
CA ARG A 579 4.70 -17.99 0.06
C ARG A 579 5.93 -17.10 0.09
N TRP A 580 7.11 -17.67 0.34
CA TRP A 580 8.39 -16.96 0.21
C TRP A 580 8.64 -16.47 -1.23
N GLY A 581 8.44 -17.32 -2.24
CA GLY A 581 8.53 -16.93 -3.66
C GLY A 581 7.55 -15.82 -4.02
N MET A 582 6.31 -15.90 -3.53
CA MET A 582 5.31 -14.83 -3.68
C MET A 582 5.75 -13.53 -3.00
N TRP A 583 6.34 -13.58 -1.80
CA TRP A 583 6.85 -12.41 -1.09
C TRP A 583 7.98 -11.72 -1.87
N LYS A 584 8.95 -12.49 -2.39
CA LYS A 584 10.05 -11.97 -3.23
C LYS A 584 9.52 -11.28 -4.49
N SER A 585 8.58 -11.93 -5.19
CA SER A 585 7.95 -11.41 -6.41
C SER A 585 7.08 -10.16 -6.16
N MET A 586 6.26 -10.17 -5.11
CA MET A 586 5.41 -9.03 -4.73
C MET A 586 6.23 -7.84 -4.22
N THR A 587 7.34 -8.07 -3.52
CA THR A 587 8.26 -6.99 -3.14
C THR A 587 8.88 -6.33 -4.38
N LYS A 588 9.31 -7.13 -5.36
CA LYS A 588 9.84 -6.62 -6.64
C LYS A 588 8.78 -5.91 -7.51
N SER A 589 7.49 -6.26 -7.37
CA SER A 589 6.39 -5.56 -8.06
C SER A 589 6.33 -4.06 -7.75
N LEU A 590 6.85 -3.63 -6.58
CA LEU A 590 6.85 -2.24 -6.14
C LEU A 590 7.80 -1.35 -6.95
N GLU A 591 8.73 -1.93 -7.71
CA GLU A 591 9.61 -1.21 -8.65
C GLU A 591 8.88 -0.77 -9.92
N ILE A 592 7.71 -1.35 -10.21
CA ILE A 592 6.93 -1.06 -11.41
C ILE A 592 6.03 0.16 -11.12
N PRO A 593 6.11 1.26 -11.90
CA PRO A 593 5.20 2.39 -11.75
C PRO A 593 3.83 2.02 -12.34
N LEU A 594 3.00 1.38 -11.53
CA LEU A 594 1.67 0.95 -11.93
C LEU A 594 0.66 2.10 -11.84
N PHE A 595 -0.16 2.24 -12.88
CA PHE A 595 -1.39 3.02 -12.83
C PHE A 595 -2.61 2.11 -12.99
N GLY A 596 -3.74 2.53 -12.41
CA GLY A 596 -4.99 1.76 -12.43
C GLY A 596 -6.05 2.38 -13.34
N TYR A 597 -6.87 1.53 -13.94
CA TYR A 597 -8.06 1.92 -14.72
C TYR A 597 -9.20 0.96 -14.42
N SER A 598 -10.41 1.44 -14.17
CA SER A 598 -11.56 0.60 -13.82
C SER A 598 -12.74 0.89 -14.73
N ALA A 599 -13.41 -0.16 -15.19
CA ALA A 599 -14.57 -0.08 -16.05
C ALA A 599 -15.60 -1.16 -15.70
N THR A 600 -16.85 -0.93 -16.09
CA THR A 600 -17.88 -1.98 -16.13
C THR A 600 -17.96 -2.57 -17.53
N LEU A 601 -18.29 -3.86 -17.62
CA LEU A 601 -18.67 -4.54 -18.87
C LEU A 601 -20.06 -5.15 -18.71
N ASP A 602 -20.90 -5.02 -19.73
CA ASP A 602 -22.19 -5.70 -19.81
C ASP A 602 -22.01 -7.14 -20.33
N LEU A 603 -22.39 -8.13 -19.51
CA LEU A 603 -22.30 -9.55 -19.84
C LEU A 603 -23.63 -10.14 -20.31
N THR A 604 -24.68 -9.34 -20.46
CA THR A 604 -26.06 -9.83 -20.70
C THR A 604 -26.12 -10.73 -21.95
N ALA A 605 -25.61 -10.25 -23.09
CA ALA A 605 -25.59 -11.01 -24.34
C ALA A 605 -24.74 -12.30 -24.26
N LEU A 606 -23.58 -12.27 -23.59
CA LEU A 606 -22.77 -13.47 -23.36
C LEU A 606 -23.47 -14.50 -22.45
N ASN A 607 -24.21 -14.03 -21.45
CA ASN A 607 -24.97 -14.88 -20.55
C ASN A 607 -26.19 -15.52 -21.24
N GLU A 608 -26.84 -14.82 -22.18
CA GLU A 608 -27.91 -15.37 -23.03
C GLU A 608 -27.41 -16.46 -23.98
N MET A 609 -26.14 -16.39 -24.43
CA MET A 609 -25.52 -17.44 -25.24
C MET A 609 -25.11 -18.70 -24.44
N LEU A 610 -24.86 -18.58 -23.13
CA LEU A 610 -24.36 -19.71 -22.33
C LEU A 610 -25.23 -20.96 -22.37
N PRO A 611 -26.59 -20.92 -22.27
CA PRO A 611 -27.42 -22.11 -22.36
C PRO A 611 -27.21 -22.88 -23.67
N ALA A 612 -27.13 -22.17 -24.81
CA ALA A 612 -26.92 -22.79 -26.12
C ALA A 612 -25.53 -23.43 -26.23
N LEU A 613 -24.48 -22.75 -25.75
CA LEU A 613 -23.11 -23.30 -25.71
C LEU A 613 -23.01 -24.52 -24.77
N ASN A 614 -23.76 -24.53 -23.67
CA ASN A 614 -23.79 -25.65 -22.73
C ASN A 614 -24.51 -26.89 -23.28
N ALA A 615 -25.57 -26.71 -24.06
CA ALA A 615 -26.24 -27.83 -24.74
C ALA A 615 -25.33 -28.50 -25.78
N HIS A 616 -24.47 -27.72 -26.45
CA HIS A 616 -23.66 -28.14 -27.61
C HIS A 616 -22.16 -28.28 -27.30
N ILE A 617 -21.76 -28.58 -26.05
CA ILE A 617 -20.37 -28.91 -25.72
C ILE A 617 -19.90 -30.10 -26.59
N PRO A 618 -18.77 -30.01 -27.33
CA PRO A 618 -18.25 -31.12 -28.14
C PRO A 618 -17.95 -32.38 -27.30
N GLN A 619 -18.07 -33.57 -27.89
CA GLN A 619 -17.89 -34.84 -27.17
C GLN A 619 -16.51 -34.98 -26.51
N GLU A 620 -15.46 -34.47 -27.16
CA GLU A 620 -14.07 -34.46 -26.64
C GLU A 620 -13.86 -33.69 -25.32
N TYR A 621 -14.81 -32.81 -24.94
CA TYR A 621 -14.77 -32.09 -23.65
C TYR A 621 -15.81 -32.58 -22.64
N ARG A 622 -16.68 -33.53 -23.02
CA ARG A 622 -17.67 -34.09 -22.09
C ARG A 622 -17.02 -35.16 -21.22
N PRO A 623 -17.32 -35.21 -19.91
CA PRO A 623 -16.98 -36.37 -19.11
C PRO A 623 -17.59 -37.63 -19.73
N PRO A 624 -16.88 -38.78 -19.75
CA PRO A 624 -17.47 -40.03 -20.22
C PRO A 624 -18.73 -40.36 -19.41
N PRO A 625 -19.77 -40.94 -20.02
CA PRO A 625 -20.94 -41.40 -19.29
C PRO A 625 -20.51 -42.45 -18.25
N PRO A 626 -21.17 -42.52 -17.07
CA PRO A 626 -20.90 -43.59 -16.12
C PRO A 626 -21.20 -44.93 -16.81
N THR A 627 -20.21 -45.83 -16.82
CA THR A 627 -20.36 -47.19 -17.34
C THR A 627 -21.42 -47.94 -16.54
N SER A 628 -22.58 -48.18 -17.15
CA SER A 628 -23.53 -49.18 -16.65
C SER A 628 -22.88 -50.56 -16.73
N GLU A 629 -22.98 -51.35 -15.67
CA GLU A 629 -22.48 -52.74 -15.59
C GLU A 629 -23.31 -53.70 -16.45
N HIS A 630 -23.31 -53.52 -17.77
CA HIS A 630 -23.87 -54.47 -18.72
C HIS A 630 -22.79 -54.94 -19.68
N ALA A 631 -22.67 -56.27 -19.80
CA ALA A 631 -21.68 -56.90 -20.64
C ALA A 631 -21.85 -56.47 -22.11
N PRO A 632 -20.76 -56.25 -22.86
CA PRO A 632 -20.86 -55.81 -24.25
C PRO A 632 -21.53 -56.89 -25.10
N SER A 633 -22.66 -56.55 -25.71
CA SER A 633 -23.22 -57.31 -26.82
C SER A 633 -22.24 -57.26 -27.99
N ILE A 634 -21.70 -58.41 -28.37
CA ILE A 634 -20.79 -58.54 -29.52
C ILE A 634 -21.53 -58.07 -30.78
N SER A 635 -21.00 -57.06 -31.48
CA SER A 635 -21.52 -56.69 -32.80
C SER A 635 -20.97 -57.64 -33.88
N PRO A 636 -21.79 -58.04 -34.87
CA PRO A 636 -21.38 -58.97 -35.92
C PRO A 636 -20.34 -58.39 -36.90
N ASP A 637 -20.08 -57.08 -36.87
CA ASP A 637 -19.10 -56.40 -37.74
C ASP A 637 -17.64 -56.82 -37.48
N SER A 638 -17.39 -57.53 -36.37
CA SER A 638 -16.07 -58.08 -36.03
C SER A 638 -15.60 -59.25 -36.92
N ILE A 639 -16.44 -59.72 -37.85
CA ILE A 639 -16.17 -60.90 -38.69
C ILE A 639 -15.60 -60.55 -40.08
N PHE A 640 -15.77 -59.31 -40.58
CA PHE A 640 -15.27 -58.91 -41.90
C PHE A 640 -14.06 -57.98 -41.84
N SER A 641 -12.88 -58.58 -41.91
CA SER A 641 -11.63 -57.90 -42.27
C SER A 641 -11.68 -57.47 -43.75
N GLY A 642 -11.90 -56.18 -44.02
CA GLY A 642 -11.77 -55.65 -45.38
C GLY A 642 -12.03 -54.16 -45.55
N SER A 643 -10.97 -53.41 -45.89
CA SER A 643 -11.00 -52.09 -46.55
C SER A 643 -11.77 -50.94 -45.86
N SER A 644 -11.03 -49.99 -45.28
CA SER A 644 -11.28 -48.55 -45.58
C SER A 644 -10.13 -47.63 -45.13
N ASP A 645 -9.37 -47.14 -46.11
CA ASP A 645 -8.65 -45.86 -45.99
C ASP A 645 -9.67 -44.71 -45.95
N ALA A 646 -10.29 -44.45 -44.79
CA ALA A 646 -11.05 -43.22 -44.55
C ALA A 646 -11.23 -42.94 -43.04
N LYS A 647 -10.84 -41.72 -42.62
CA LYS A 647 -11.08 -41.15 -41.27
C LYS A 647 -10.27 -41.72 -40.10
N GLN A 648 -8.95 -41.81 -40.23
CA GLN A 648 -8.08 -41.60 -39.06
C GLN A 648 -7.82 -40.10 -38.87
N THR A 649 -8.84 -39.37 -38.42
CA THR A 649 -8.64 -37.99 -37.96
C THR A 649 -7.90 -38.04 -36.62
N LEU A 650 -6.82 -37.26 -36.49
CA LEU A 650 -5.91 -37.23 -35.35
C LEU A 650 -6.63 -37.20 -33.99
N ALA A 651 -6.73 -38.37 -33.35
CA ALA A 651 -7.15 -38.48 -31.96
C ALA A 651 -5.97 -38.07 -31.06
N VAL A 652 -5.94 -36.80 -30.66
CA VAL A 652 -5.09 -36.34 -29.56
C VAL A 652 -5.47 -37.13 -28.30
N PRO A 653 -4.52 -37.64 -27.49
CA PRO A 653 -4.84 -38.30 -26.23
C PRO A 653 -5.63 -37.35 -25.32
N SER A 654 -6.89 -37.65 -25.05
CA SER A 654 -7.77 -36.83 -24.22
C SER A 654 -7.42 -37.01 -22.75
N ASP A 655 -6.58 -36.11 -22.23
CA ASP A 655 -6.35 -35.97 -20.78
C ASP A 655 -7.71 -35.81 -20.08
N PRO A 656 -8.13 -36.74 -19.19
CA PRO A 656 -9.44 -36.67 -18.57
C PRO A 656 -9.64 -35.41 -17.72
N ALA A 657 -8.57 -34.68 -17.38
CA ALA A 657 -8.63 -33.38 -16.72
C ALA A 657 -9.10 -32.23 -17.63
N THR A 658 -9.14 -32.39 -18.97
CA THR A 658 -9.71 -31.37 -19.88
C THR A 658 -11.22 -31.43 -20.00
N HIS A 659 -11.89 -32.43 -19.42
CA HIS A 659 -13.35 -32.54 -19.44
C HIS A 659 -14.02 -31.57 -18.48
N PHE A 660 -15.14 -30.96 -18.90
CA PHE A 660 -15.94 -30.07 -18.04
C PHE A 660 -17.45 -30.28 -18.23
N LYS A 661 -18.19 -30.14 -17.12
CA LYS A 661 -19.66 -30.30 -17.10
C LYS A 661 -20.42 -29.10 -17.65
N ARG A 662 -19.81 -27.90 -17.63
CA ARG A 662 -20.46 -26.62 -17.94
C ARG A 662 -19.44 -25.56 -18.39
N MET A 663 -19.73 -24.89 -19.49
CA MET A 663 -19.12 -23.62 -19.90
C MET A 663 -19.47 -22.49 -18.92
N THR A 664 -18.46 -21.70 -18.55
CA THR A 664 -18.59 -20.54 -17.65
C THR A 664 -18.28 -19.23 -18.39
N MET A 665 -18.40 -18.09 -17.71
CA MET A 665 -18.06 -16.77 -18.31
C MET A 665 -16.56 -16.60 -18.60
N LEU A 666 -15.67 -17.16 -17.78
CA LEU A 666 -14.23 -16.88 -17.87
C LEU A 666 -13.61 -17.30 -19.23
N PRO A 667 -13.86 -18.49 -19.80
CA PRO A 667 -13.36 -18.85 -21.13
C PRO A 667 -13.78 -17.88 -22.25
N LEU A 668 -15.01 -17.35 -22.20
CA LEU A 668 -15.52 -16.37 -23.15
C LEU A 668 -14.82 -15.02 -23.00
N LEU A 669 -14.68 -14.54 -21.76
CA LEU A 669 -13.94 -13.31 -21.44
C LEU A 669 -12.47 -13.40 -21.84
N LEU A 670 -11.83 -14.56 -21.68
CA LEU A 670 -10.45 -14.79 -22.12
C LEU A 670 -10.33 -14.81 -23.66
N LYS A 671 -11.30 -15.39 -24.38
CA LYS A 671 -11.31 -15.36 -25.85
C LYS A 671 -11.49 -13.93 -26.39
N THR A 672 -12.45 -13.16 -25.86
CA THR A 672 -12.66 -11.76 -26.28
C THR A 672 -11.45 -10.88 -25.92
N LEU A 673 -10.85 -11.09 -24.75
CA LEU A 673 -9.64 -10.39 -24.32
C LEU A 673 -8.45 -10.70 -25.24
N SER A 674 -8.27 -11.98 -25.57
CA SER A 674 -7.27 -12.43 -26.54
C SER A 674 -7.43 -11.76 -27.91
N LEU A 675 -8.66 -11.54 -28.39
CA LEU A 675 -8.90 -10.87 -29.67
C LEU A 675 -8.61 -9.37 -29.60
N ALA A 676 -9.01 -8.69 -28.51
CA ALA A 676 -8.61 -7.31 -28.26
C ALA A 676 -7.08 -7.16 -28.17
N MET A 677 -6.36 -8.14 -27.61
CA MET A 677 -4.89 -8.15 -27.58
C MET A 677 -4.28 -8.28 -28.99
N MET A 678 -4.96 -8.93 -29.94
CA MET A 678 -4.50 -8.99 -31.33
C MET A 678 -4.63 -7.62 -32.00
N GLU A 679 -5.76 -6.91 -31.78
CA GLU A 679 -5.96 -5.52 -32.23
C GLU A 679 -4.96 -4.53 -31.60
N TRP A 680 -4.51 -4.77 -30.36
CA TRP A 680 -3.62 -3.90 -29.59
C TRP A 680 -2.27 -4.58 -29.25
N PRO A 681 -1.27 -4.54 -30.16
CA PRO A 681 0.03 -5.20 -29.96
C PRO A 681 0.80 -4.77 -28.71
N VAL A 682 0.54 -3.56 -28.18
CA VAL A 682 1.15 -3.09 -26.93
C VAL A 682 0.84 -4.02 -25.74
N MET A 683 -0.35 -4.63 -25.71
CA MET A 683 -0.76 -5.61 -24.68
C MET A 683 -0.15 -7.01 -24.90
N ARG A 684 0.58 -7.21 -26.01
CA ARG A 684 1.42 -8.38 -26.31
C ARG A 684 2.91 -8.09 -26.15
N THR A 685 3.28 -6.99 -25.48
CA THR A 685 4.69 -6.67 -25.20
C THR A 685 5.23 -7.40 -23.97
N HIS A 686 6.54 -7.62 -23.96
CA HIS A 686 7.35 -7.97 -22.81
C HIS A 686 8.57 -7.04 -22.74
N ILE A 687 8.92 -6.57 -21.54
CA ILE A 687 10.06 -5.67 -21.32
C ILE A 687 11.31 -6.51 -21.07
N ASN A 688 12.32 -6.36 -21.92
CA ASN A 688 13.61 -6.98 -21.70
C ASN A 688 14.52 -5.97 -20.98
N SER A 689 14.78 -6.25 -19.70
CA SER A 689 15.79 -5.52 -18.93
C SER A 689 17.18 -6.05 -19.30
N THR A 690 17.95 -5.25 -20.02
CA THR A 690 19.37 -5.50 -20.26
C THR A 690 20.14 -5.45 -18.95
N THR A 691 21.07 -6.40 -18.76
CA THR A 691 22.00 -6.44 -17.62
C THR A 691 23.07 -5.36 -17.70
N GLU A 692 23.28 -4.75 -18.87
CA GLU A 692 24.21 -3.62 -19.06
C GLU A 692 23.57 -2.28 -18.66
N PRO A 693 24.17 -1.52 -17.71
CA PRO A 693 23.60 -0.25 -17.21
C PRO A 693 23.44 0.87 -18.25
N SER A 694 24.12 0.79 -19.39
CA SER A 694 24.14 1.78 -20.47
C SER A 694 23.21 1.48 -21.64
N ALA A 695 22.67 0.26 -21.73
CA ALA A 695 21.82 -0.15 -22.84
C ALA A 695 20.37 0.32 -22.64
N LYS A 696 19.77 0.91 -23.68
CA LYS A 696 18.34 1.26 -23.67
C LYS A 696 17.49 -0.01 -23.56
N PRO A 697 16.42 -0.02 -22.73
CA PRO A 697 15.55 -1.19 -22.62
C PRO A 697 14.86 -1.47 -23.96
N THR A 698 14.62 -2.75 -24.25
CA THR A 698 13.94 -3.18 -25.49
C THR A 698 12.59 -3.84 -25.18
N LEU A 699 11.65 -3.72 -26.11
CA LEU A 699 10.34 -4.34 -26.04
C LEU A 699 10.26 -5.50 -27.04
N THR A 700 9.83 -6.67 -26.60
CA THR A 700 9.48 -7.79 -27.48
C THR A 700 7.98 -7.89 -27.62
N ILE A 701 7.45 -7.65 -28.82
CA ILE A 701 6.03 -7.87 -29.13
C ILE A 701 5.86 -9.34 -29.57
N ARG A 702 4.95 -10.08 -28.92
CA ARG A 702 4.66 -11.48 -29.28
C ARG A 702 3.62 -11.57 -30.39
N PRO A 703 3.76 -12.50 -31.34
CA PRO A 703 2.75 -12.72 -32.38
C PRO A 703 1.44 -13.32 -31.81
N SER A 704 1.52 -14.07 -30.70
CA SER A 704 0.40 -14.68 -30.00
C SER A 704 -0.10 -13.86 -28.81
N SER A 705 -1.35 -14.09 -28.40
CA SER A 705 -1.88 -13.68 -27.10
C SER A 705 -1.58 -14.75 -26.03
N ASP A 706 -0.55 -14.51 -25.23
CA ASP A 706 -0.16 -15.40 -24.12
C ASP A 706 -0.70 -14.82 -22.79
N ILE A 707 -1.69 -15.47 -22.17
CA ILE A 707 -2.37 -14.95 -20.98
C ILE A 707 -2.07 -15.81 -19.75
N SER A 708 -1.54 -15.18 -18.70
CA SER A 708 -1.31 -15.83 -17.40
C SER A 708 -2.55 -15.77 -16.51
N ILE A 709 -2.90 -16.88 -15.85
CA ILE A 709 -4.09 -17.00 -15.01
C ILE A 709 -3.66 -17.09 -13.54
N ALA A 710 -4.09 -16.15 -12.70
CA ALA A 710 -3.84 -16.19 -11.27
C ALA A 710 -4.73 -17.27 -10.60
N LEU A 711 -4.12 -18.40 -10.24
CA LEU A 711 -4.78 -19.58 -9.70
C LEU A 711 -4.46 -19.76 -8.21
N SER A 712 -5.49 -19.68 -7.37
CA SER A 712 -5.39 -19.97 -5.93
C SER A 712 -5.36 -21.48 -5.70
N THR A 713 -4.28 -21.99 -5.12
CA THR A 713 -4.10 -23.39 -4.73
C THR A 713 -4.06 -23.53 -3.21
N PRO A 714 -4.13 -24.76 -2.65
CA PRO A 714 -3.98 -24.95 -1.20
C PRO A 714 -2.59 -24.55 -0.66
N THR A 715 -1.56 -24.60 -1.50
CA THR A 715 -0.16 -24.28 -1.12
C THR A 715 0.21 -22.81 -1.36
N GLY A 716 -0.50 -22.08 -2.22
CA GLY A 716 -0.27 -20.66 -2.44
C GLY A 716 -0.95 -20.10 -3.70
N LEU A 717 -0.34 -19.07 -4.29
CA LEU A 717 -0.76 -18.50 -5.57
C LEU A 717 0.19 -18.99 -6.68
N TYR A 718 -0.36 -19.55 -7.75
CA TYR A 718 0.38 -19.96 -8.94
C TYR A 718 -0.14 -19.21 -10.17
N THR A 719 0.70 -19.04 -11.19
CA THR A 719 0.37 -18.26 -12.40
C THR A 719 0.65 -19.04 -13.69
N PRO A 720 -0.06 -20.16 -13.95
CA PRO A 720 0.05 -20.87 -15.22
C PRO A 720 -0.31 -19.97 -16.42
N THR A 721 0.33 -20.20 -17.56
CA THR A 721 0.16 -19.39 -18.77
C THR A 721 -0.52 -20.18 -19.89
N LEU A 722 -1.64 -19.67 -20.38
CA LEU A 722 -2.29 -20.15 -21.60
C LEU A 722 -1.64 -19.44 -22.80
N VAL A 723 -0.82 -20.18 -23.54
CA VAL A 723 -0.08 -19.70 -24.72
C VAL A 723 -0.96 -19.74 -25.96
N GLY A 724 -0.84 -18.76 -26.86
CA GLY A 724 -1.47 -18.86 -28.19
C GLY A 724 -2.99 -18.75 -28.19
N LEU A 725 -3.59 -18.06 -27.21
CA LEU A 725 -5.03 -18.12 -26.94
C LEU A 725 -5.91 -17.62 -28.10
N ASN A 726 -5.34 -16.83 -29.00
CA ASN A 726 -5.95 -16.39 -30.24
C ASN A 726 -6.42 -17.57 -31.11
N ASN A 727 -5.67 -18.68 -31.13
CA ASN A 727 -5.98 -19.87 -31.91
C ASN A 727 -6.97 -20.83 -31.22
N TYR A 728 -7.26 -20.64 -29.94
CA TYR A 728 -8.08 -21.59 -29.17
C TYR A 728 -9.58 -21.29 -29.34
N SER A 729 -10.40 -22.34 -29.42
CA SER A 729 -11.86 -22.20 -29.29
C SER A 729 -12.25 -21.94 -27.83
N PRO A 730 -13.42 -21.32 -27.54
CA PRO A 730 -13.88 -21.17 -26.15
C PRO A 730 -13.96 -22.50 -25.38
N TYR A 731 -14.28 -23.61 -26.06
CA TYR A 731 -14.29 -24.95 -25.46
C TYR A 731 -12.88 -25.45 -25.12
N ALA A 732 -11.89 -25.24 -26.00
CA ALA A 732 -10.49 -25.58 -25.72
C ALA A 732 -9.91 -24.75 -24.55
N ILE A 733 -10.28 -23.47 -24.45
CA ILE A 733 -9.92 -22.62 -23.30
C ILE A 733 -10.56 -23.16 -22.01
N ALA A 734 -11.84 -23.56 -22.06
CA ALA A 734 -12.54 -24.13 -20.91
C ALA A 734 -11.92 -25.45 -20.44
N GLY A 735 -11.53 -26.34 -21.36
CA GLY A 735 -10.83 -27.59 -21.04
C GLY A 735 -9.43 -27.34 -20.46
N SER A 736 -8.69 -26.39 -21.03
CA SER A 736 -7.37 -25.99 -20.49
C SER A 736 -7.47 -25.43 -19.07
N LEU A 737 -8.48 -24.59 -18.80
CA LEU A 737 -8.76 -24.09 -17.45
C LEU A 737 -9.21 -25.19 -16.48
N ALA A 738 -10.01 -26.17 -16.94
CA ALA A 738 -10.41 -27.31 -16.13
C ALA A 738 -9.20 -28.13 -15.69
N ARG A 739 -8.28 -28.44 -16.63
CA ARG A 739 -7.02 -29.15 -16.38
C ARG A 739 -6.13 -28.42 -15.39
N LEU A 740 -5.86 -27.12 -15.62
CA LEU A 740 -5.05 -26.30 -14.70
C LEU A 740 -5.68 -26.22 -13.30
N ALA A 741 -7.00 -26.08 -13.21
CA ALA A 741 -7.71 -26.06 -11.94
C ALA A 741 -7.80 -27.44 -11.25
N TYR A 742 -7.59 -28.54 -11.96
CA TYR A 742 -7.44 -29.89 -11.39
C TYR A 742 -6.03 -30.07 -10.81
N LEU A 743 -4.99 -29.84 -11.61
CA LEU A 743 -3.57 -29.93 -11.20
C LEU A 743 -3.23 -28.96 -10.06
N GLY A 744 -3.77 -27.74 -10.11
CA GLY A 744 -3.62 -26.74 -9.05
C GLY A 744 -4.32 -27.09 -7.72
N ARG A 745 -5.26 -28.04 -7.71
CA ARG A 745 -5.95 -28.47 -6.48
C ARG A 745 -5.28 -29.63 -5.75
N GLN A 746 -4.32 -30.30 -6.38
CA GLN A 746 -3.52 -31.36 -5.77
C GLN A 746 -2.56 -30.79 -4.71
N THR A 747 -2.15 -31.63 -3.75
CA THR A 747 -1.16 -31.29 -2.72
C THR A 747 -0.13 -32.42 -2.60
N PRO A 748 1.12 -32.24 -3.06
CA PRO A 748 1.67 -31.05 -3.74
C PRO A 748 0.96 -30.75 -5.08
N SER A 749 1.10 -29.52 -5.58
CA SER A 749 0.43 -29.12 -6.83
C SER A 749 1.07 -29.80 -8.03
N GLY A 750 0.25 -30.44 -8.87
CA GLY A 750 0.69 -31.11 -10.10
C GLY A 750 0.94 -30.17 -11.28
N LEU A 751 1.14 -28.86 -11.04
CA LEU A 751 1.48 -27.89 -12.09
C LEU A 751 2.95 -28.01 -12.46
N THR A 752 3.24 -28.11 -13.75
CA THR A 752 4.59 -28.33 -14.29
C THR A 752 5.23 -27.05 -14.83
N LEU A 753 6.52 -27.10 -15.18
CA LEU A 753 7.20 -26.03 -15.90
C LEU A 753 6.62 -25.78 -17.31
N ALA A 754 5.94 -26.76 -17.91
CA ALA A 754 5.22 -26.58 -19.17
C ALA A 754 3.98 -25.69 -18.98
N ASP A 755 3.30 -25.81 -17.83
CA ASP A 755 2.16 -24.97 -17.46
C ASP A 755 2.60 -23.55 -17.04
N MET A 756 3.83 -23.40 -16.55
CA MET A 756 4.44 -22.13 -16.08
C MET A 756 5.79 -21.87 -16.78
N PRO A 757 5.79 -21.59 -18.11
CA PRO A 757 7.04 -21.44 -18.87
C PRO A 757 7.85 -20.23 -18.40
N LYS A 758 9.19 -20.32 -18.38
CA LYS A 758 10.11 -19.24 -17.93
C LYS A 758 9.85 -17.87 -18.61
N ARG A 759 9.25 -17.85 -19.82
CA ARG A 759 8.85 -16.63 -20.54
C ARG A 759 7.58 -15.93 -20.01
N GLY A 760 6.76 -16.59 -19.19
CA GLY A 760 5.47 -16.06 -18.72
C GLY A 760 4.47 -15.69 -19.82
N GLY A 761 3.39 -15.00 -19.47
CA GLY A 761 2.46 -14.34 -20.40
C GLY A 761 2.77 -12.86 -20.60
N THR A 762 2.05 -12.20 -21.51
CA THR A 762 2.15 -10.73 -21.74
C THR A 762 1.07 -9.94 -21.03
N LEU A 763 0.03 -10.63 -20.54
CA LEU A 763 -1.07 -10.07 -19.77
C LEU A 763 -1.52 -11.10 -18.73
N THR A 764 -1.82 -10.65 -17.51
CA THR A 764 -2.29 -11.51 -16.41
C THR A 764 -3.77 -11.28 -16.09
N VAL A 765 -4.53 -12.34 -15.81
CA VAL A 765 -5.95 -12.29 -15.45
C VAL A 765 -6.18 -12.92 -14.08
N SER A 766 -6.89 -12.22 -13.20
CA SER A 766 -7.27 -12.67 -11.86
C SER A 766 -8.78 -12.60 -11.65
N ASN A 767 -9.45 -13.75 -11.48
CA ASN A 767 -10.89 -13.80 -11.26
C ASN A 767 -11.23 -13.81 -9.76
N VAL A 768 -11.39 -12.62 -9.16
CA VAL A 768 -11.73 -12.47 -7.74
C VAL A 768 -13.21 -12.71 -7.47
N GLY A 769 -14.09 -12.50 -8.46
CA GLY A 769 -15.55 -12.74 -8.35
C GLY A 769 -15.95 -14.21 -8.16
N ALA A 770 -15.04 -15.15 -8.47
CA ALA A 770 -15.18 -16.57 -8.18
C ALA A 770 -14.89 -16.92 -6.70
N VAL A 771 -14.11 -16.09 -5.99
CA VAL A 771 -13.66 -16.35 -4.61
C VAL A 771 -14.51 -15.59 -3.57
N GLY A 772 -14.99 -14.38 -3.91
CA GLY A 772 -15.77 -13.55 -2.99
C GLY A 772 -16.77 -12.61 -3.68
N ALA A 773 -17.50 -11.85 -2.88
CA ALA A 773 -18.50 -10.87 -3.35
C ALA A 773 -17.90 -9.51 -3.78
N GLY A 774 -16.59 -9.43 -4.00
CA GLY A 774 -15.91 -8.18 -4.37
C GLY A 774 -16.24 -7.74 -5.80
N LYS A 775 -16.78 -6.52 -5.96
CA LYS A 775 -17.06 -5.91 -7.28
C LYS A 775 -15.80 -5.37 -7.97
N TRP A 776 -14.82 -4.93 -7.19
CA TRP A 776 -13.58 -4.30 -7.64
C TRP A 776 -12.39 -4.84 -6.85
N ALA A 777 -11.18 -4.77 -7.42
CA ALA A 777 -9.93 -5.11 -6.74
C ALA A 777 -8.78 -4.28 -7.29
N VAL A 778 -7.67 -4.16 -6.55
CA VAL A 778 -6.45 -3.51 -7.06
C VAL A 778 -5.41 -4.60 -7.33
N PRO A 779 -5.35 -5.18 -8.55
CA PRO A 779 -4.38 -6.21 -8.86
C PRO A 779 -2.95 -5.62 -8.83
N ARG A 780 -1.95 -6.47 -8.58
CA ARG A 780 -0.53 -6.10 -8.65
C ARG A 780 0.13 -6.90 -9.75
N LEU A 781 0.74 -6.20 -10.70
CA LEU A 781 1.53 -6.80 -11.78
C LEU A 781 2.88 -7.21 -11.20
N VAL A 782 3.24 -8.48 -11.31
CA VAL A 782 4.56 -8.99 -10.94
C VAL A 782 5.50 -8.96 -12.16
N GLN A 783 6.81 -8.87 -11.94
CA GLN A 783 7.77 -9.00 -13.04
C GLN A 783 7.66 -10.40 -13.68
N GLY A 784 7.69 -10.46 -15.01
CA GLY A 784 7.36 -11.66 -15.79
C GLY A 784 5.86 -11.91 -16.01
N GLY A 785 4.98 -11.13 -15.38
CA GLY A 785 3.51 -11.18 -15.58
C GLY A 785 2.99 -10.36 -16.79
N GLY A 786 3.90 -9.86 -17.64
CA GLY A 786 3.59 -9.00 -18.78
C GLY A 786 3.59 -7.51 -18.46
N VAL A 787 2.85 -6.72 -19.25
CA VAL A 787 2.73 -5.25 -19.07
C VAL A 787 1.43 -4.80 -18.40
N ALA A 788 0.44 -5.67 -18.30
CA ALA A 788 -0.84 -5.37 -17.66
C ALA A 788 -1.43 -6.58 -16.92
N ILE A 789 -2.17 -6.30 -15.86
CA ILE A 789 -2.99 -7.27 -15.12
C ILE A 789 -4.42 -6.76 -14.99
N VAL A 790 -5.40 -7.64 -15.14
CA VAL A 790 -6.83 -7.36 -14.90
C VAL A 790 -7.39 -8.24 -13.79
N ALA A 791 -8.11 -7.62 -12.86
CA ALA A 791 -8.97 -8.28 -11.90
C ALA A 791 -10.42 -8.24 -12.38
N VAL A 792 -11.05 -9.40 -12.51
CA VAL A 792 -12.47 -9.55 -12.85
C VAL A 792 -13.26 -9.75 -11.55
N GLY A 793 -14.15 -8.82 -11.26
CA GLY A 793 -15.00 -8.79 -10.07
C GLY A 793 -16.19 -9.76 -10.13
N ARG A 794 -17.05 -9.67 -9.13
CA ARG A 794 -18.33 -10.38 -9.10
C ARG A 794 -19.31 -9.76 -10.09
N ALA A 795 -19.89 -10.57 -10.97
CA ALA A 795 -20.99 -10.16 -11.84
C ALA A 795 -22.32 -10.09 -11.07
N GLU A 796 -23.14 -9.08 -11.35
CA GLU A 796 -24.40 -8.79 -10.66
C GLU A 796 -25.45 -8.22 -11.61
N TRP A 797 -26.73 -8.54 -11.37
CA TRP A 797 -27.85 -7.98 -12.12
C TRP A 797 -28.18 -6.57 -11.60
N VAL A 798 -27.86 -5.55 -12.40
CA VAL A 798 -28.09 -4.14 -12.10
C VAL A 798 -29.32 -3.66 -12.89
N ALA A 799 -30.30 -3.09 -12.18
CA ALA A 799 -31.43 -2.42 -12.81
C ALA A 799 -31.03 -1.00 -13.24
N LYS A 800 -31.22 -0.67 -14.52
CA LYS A 800 -31.01 0.68 -15.05
C LYS A 800 -32.26 1.55 -14.84
N PRO A 801 -32.11 2.91 -14.83
CA PRO A 801 -33.26 3.82 -14.77
C PRO A 801 -34.28 3.64 -15.90
N SER A 802 -33.89 3.02 -17.03
CA SER A 802 -34.77 2.61 -18.13
C SER A 802 -35.69 1.42 -17.81
N GLY A 803 -35.56 0.80 -16.63
CA GLY A 803 -36.26 -0.44 -16.25
C GLY A 803 -35.59 -1.73 -16.75
N GLU A 804 -34.61 -1.61 -17.65
CA GLU A 804 -33.82 -2.73 -18.18
C GLU A 804 -32.90 -3.31 -17.09
N LYS A 805 -32.76 -4.64 -17.02
CA LYS A 805 -31.80 -5.32 -16.13
C LYS A 805 -30.62 -5.84 -16.94
N ARG A 806 -29.41 -5.43 -16.56
CA ARG A 806 -28.16 -5.85 -17.20
C ARG A 806 -27.27 -6.61 -16.23
N LEU A 807 -26.57 -7.63 -16.72
CA LEU A 807 -25.60 -8.38 -15.94
C LEU A 807 -24.24 -7.70 -16.04
N GLU A 808 -23.91 -6.83 -15.08
CA GLU A 808 -22.66 -6.05 -15.12
C GLU A 808 -21.54 -6.75 -14.34
N VAL A 809 -20.30 -6.64 -14.84
CA VAL A 809 -19.09 -7.01 -14.10
C VAL A 809 -18.12 -5.84 -14.02
N GLY A 810 -17.56 -5.62 -12.83
CA GLY A 810 -16.45 -4.67 -12.65
C GLY A 810 -15.13 -5.30 -13.08
N VAL A 811 -14.38 -4.62 -13.94
CA VAL A 811 -13.00 -4.98 -14.31
C VAL A 811 -12.04 -3.88 -13.86
N SER A 812 -10.99 -4.29 -13.15
CA SER A 812 -9.99 -3.37 -12.57
C SER A 812 -8.61 -3.71 -13.14
N TRP A 813 -7.98 -2.75 -13.80
CA TRP A 813 -6.69 -2.90 -14.45
C TRP A 813 -5.56 -2.34 -13.61
N SER A 814 -4.36 -2.87 -13.81
CA SER A 814 -3.11 -2.19 -13.46
C SER A 814 -2.06 -2.46 -14.52
N ALA A 815 -1.49 -1.40 -15.09
CA ALA A 815 -0.55 -1.46 -16.20
C ALA A 815 0.76 -0.71 -15.90
N ASP A 816 1.85 -1.16 -16.50
CA ASP A 816 3.19 -0.58 -16.36
C ASP A 816 3.29 0.73 -17.17
N HIS A 817 3.32 1.87 -16.46
CA HIS A 817 3.37 3.20 -17.08
C HIS A 817 4.71 3.50 -17.79
N ARG A 818 5.69 2.58 -17.76
CA ARG A 818 6.92 2.67 -18.59
C ARG A 818 6.69 2.27 -20.05
N VAL A 819 5.57 1.59 -20.35
CA VAL A 819 5.26 1.05 -21.68
C VAL A 819 3.86 1.42 -22.15
N VAL A 820 2.88 1.33 -21.26
CA VAL A 820 1.46 1.57 -21.59
C VAL A 820 1.06 2.96 -21.13
N GLU A 821 0.51 3.76 -22.04
CA GLU A 821 -0.09 5.06 -21.70
C GLU A 821 -1.55 4.94 -21.26
N GLY A 822 -2.05 5.93 -20.51
CA GLY A 822 -3.43 5.96 -20.04
C GLY A 822 -4.47 5.94 -21.16
N ALA A 823 -4.16 6.59 -22.30
CA ALA A 823 -5.03 6.61 -23.48
C ALA A 823 -5.08 5.24 -24.18
N GLU A 824 -3.94 4.55 -24.29
CA GLU A 824 -3.85 3.20 -24.87
C GLU A 824 -4.63 2.18 -24.04
N LEU A 825 -4.48 2.21 -22.71
CA LEU A 825 -5.22 1.30 -21.83
C LEU A 825 -6.73 1.55 -21.91
N ALA A 826 -7.17 2.82 -21.93
CA ALA A 826 -8.58 3.15 -22.08
C ALA A 826 -9.14 2.64 -23.43
N ALA A 827 -8.45 2.92 -24.53
CA ALA A 827 -8.87 2.49 -25.86
C ALA A 827 -8.87 0.96 -26.03
N PHE A 828 -7.90 0.26 -25.44
CA PHE A 828 -7.87 -1.20 -25.37
C PHE A 828 -9.05 -1.78 -24.58
N VAL A 829 -9.42 -1.18 -23.43
CA VAL A 829 -10.58 -1.64 -22.65
C VAL A 829 -11.89 -1.39 -23.39
N GLU A 830 -12.01 -0.31 -24.16
CA GLU A 830 -13.17 -0.09 -25.03
C GLU A 830 -13.21 -1.07 -26.21
N SER A 831 -12.07 -1.42 -26.82
CA SER A 831 -11.99 -2.56 -27.77
C SER A 831 -12.47 -3.85 -27.11
N TRP A 832 -11.97 -4.21 -25.93
CA TRP A 832 -12.41 -5.41 -25.22
C TRP A 832 -13.90 -5.38 -24.86
N ARG A 833 -14.42 -4.23 -24.38
CA ARG A 833 -15.86 -4.04 -24.15
C ARG A 833 -16.66 -4.30 -25.42
N SER A 834 -16.24 -3.74 -26.55
CA SER A 834 -16.94 -3.93 -27.82
C SER A 834 -16.95 -5.40 -28.33
N TRP A 835 -15.99 -6.24 -27.91
CA TRP A 835 -16.01 -7.69 -28.14
C TRP A 835 -16.90 -8.46 -27.15
N VAL A 836 -16.97 -8.00 -25.89
CA VAL A 836 -17.76 -8.62 -24.82
C VAL A 836 -19.25 -8.34 -24.98
N GLU A 837 -19.61 -7.09 -25.28
CA GLU A 837 -21.00 -6.64 -25.37
C GLU A 837 -21.66 -6.99 -26.71
N ASN A 838 -20.85 -7.23 -27.76
CA ASN A 838 -21.33 -7.63 -29.10
C ASN A 838 -20.75 -9.01 -29.50
N PRO A 839 -21.16 -10.12 -28.84
CA PRO A 839 -20.56 -11.43 -29.07
C PRO A 839 -20.83 -12.00 -30.46
N ALA A 840 -21.75 -11.42 -31.23
CA ALA A 840 -21.91 -11.68 -32.67
C ALA A 840 -20.60 -11.46 -33.46
N ARG A 841 -19.69 -10.59 -32.99
CA ARG A 841 -18.36 -10.40 -33.59
C ARG A 841 -17.49 -11.67 -33.55
N LEU A 842 -17.76 -12.63 -32.66
CA LEU A 842 -17.03 -13.91 -32.59
C LEU A 842 -17.37 -14.85 -33.77
N VAL A 843 -18.45 -14.59 -34.49
CA VAL A 843 -18.84 -15.37 -35.68
C VAL A 843 -17.84 -15.09 -36.81
N GLY A 844 -17.25 -16.14 -37.37
CA GLY A 844 -16.23 -16.04 -38.42
C GLY A 844 -14.78 -15.86 -37.94
N VAL A 845 -14.54 -15.64 -36.63
CA VAL A 845 -13.20 -15.50 -36.04
C VAL A 845 -12.59 -16.88 -35.67
N GLY A 846 -13.01 -17.92 -36.38
CA GLY A 846 -12.64 -19.30 -36.18
C GLY A 846 -12.84 -20.11 -37.46
N GLN A 847 -11.90 -19.95 -38.38
CA GLN A 847 -11.45 -21.00 -39.31
C GLN A 847 -10.03 -21.39 -38.88
#